data_AF-A0A6N7Q5I3-F1
#
_entry.id   AF-A0A6N7Q5I3-F1
#
_cell.length_a   1.000
_cell.length_b   1.000
_cell.length_c   1.000
_cell.angle_alpha   90.00
_cell.angle_beta   90.00
_cell.angle_gamma   90.00
#
_symmetry.space_group_name_H-M   'P 1'
#
loop_
_entity.id
_entity.type
_entity.pdbx_description
1 polymer ?
#
loop_
_entity_poly.entity_id
_entity_poly.type
_entity_poly.pdbx_seq_one_letter_code
_entity_poly.pdbx_strand_id
1 'polypeptide(L)'
;MKRSLLRRTSALSPVLALCALASAAATACSSTPPPPPKLVVKPAPPPVEIAAPPPLPPSRWSIAGGATELGPRLASGTLVLIGGRRAIVGKDGAVQAETVASPEPLEEVVEVPMPSGERKLVACGLRGVYRLDDPLGAPTPLAQAEQDIRGMGAYAGRVAVWTYGGDMPRFIDVETGRLSPVTTLPALPLRAVAFKDGKEGAGLFEGVGLAVTADGGATWKRVTEDVKGDAMRVFEVALRDGALRAFVYDEGRDAPVDVAQAHLGRLSNHAPKENEPPLVKWIRATHKDPLTIAASSGVLLPDGGALAASHGMLARVDTKTGLVTAVSEFARSDDLGPCTLGRAGKDAWLACPLTEDALGDHYDPFGVMRVSLEGGALKPERPALVRSGEAELRTSPSGGVMLGGGCNTDDANDLCARQPDGRWLTLHSDVELYSRGAGPLADGRVAFVRNLWEGDVPESDRRDEEEEARDEEREEESEEDERDPRDRPVPEHKRVYVAALGEGGKEQRIATLDFRPLGELRVLGSIEEDDDHTLSFILADDDGVYAVSQPAGKEARKPQRIPGASHGRIRGGRGLALGDEGISASKDGGKTWQSVPLPEPVRASLSDLSGMLDDPALFNVSEVGVMLDRHVRIGWGAEQPHDERAAPPFDVTIPRAELSPGPGADRVLTCTSEGAIQGTAPMPSTSFITQLLAKKGAAPKGTRRTSKLSPLARNGLMDVVALLEEEGSDKPGSEPAKWTLSWHDATELGGKVRTWSGPPPKGTAWGAELRATAGAGARALFTVRVGGKNLLVRTKAGGGVETATVGYDLLPSNEVVFGADKGEPIAWLRDTALIVWVTGDSPRIIGHVAATRSARTLGEPTKDGIPVLLSSYDWSALRIFPIPPPEKKGAPPPLPLAPTLDGWTAAPNVRNQVARLPTCGAKPKAALRFLVTRSYARGVMDGTSGSLSASIYDVRVTGSEACTAGVSTLYAPDRSSRPPPPPPVVAGKPAPPKKKGPITFVRADFLGKKAEGGERGLPAKDQVFKLSCTLDERK
;
A
#
# COMPACT_ATOMS: atom_id res chain seq x y z
N MET A 1 7.45 45.62 -14.32
CA MET A 1 6.86 46.88 -14.82
C MET A 1 5.71 47.28 -13.92
N LYS A 2 5.73 48.56 -13.49
CA LYS A 2 4.73 49.45 -12.85
C LYS A 2 3.41 48.93 -12.23
N ARG A 3 3.17 49.43 -11.00
CA ARG A 3 1.95 49.48 -10.17
C ARG A 3 0.80 50.31 -10.78
N SER A 4 -0.46 49.97 -10.44
CA SER A 4 -1.62 50.87 -10.24
C SER A 4 -2.72 50.06 -9.53
N LEU A 5 -3.14 50.28 -8.27
CA LEU A 5 -3.97 51.33 -7.66
C LEU A 5 -5.32 51.62 -8.35
N LEU A 6 -6.43 51.29 -7.67
CA LEU A 6 -7.64 52.12 -7.59
C LEU A 6 -8.53 51.73 -6.39
N ARG A 7 -8.82 52.74 -5.56
CA ARG A 7 -9.72 52.77 -4.39
C ARG A 7 -11.18 52.96 -4.82
N ARG A 8 -12.12 52.48 -4.02
CA ARG A 8 -13.40 53.17 -3.75
C ARG A 8 -13.73 53.13 -2.25
N THR A 9 -14.16 54.28 -1.75
CA THR A 9 -14.54 54.63 -0.37
C THR A 9 -15.99 55.10 -0.37
N SER A 10 -16.74 54.80 0.69
CA SER A 10 -17.88 55.57 1.27
C SER A 10 -18.58 54.66 2.30
N ALA A 11 -19.12 55.10 3.44
CA ALA A 11 -19.09 56.35 4.19
C ALA A 11 -19.55 56.02 5.64
N LEU A 12 -19.03 56.76 6.62
CA LEU A 12 -19.43 56.74 8.04
C LEU A 12 -20.54 57.77 8.30
N SER A 13 -21.37 57.54 9.33
CA SER A 13 -21.95 58.61 10.15
C SER A 13 -22.11 58.17 11.62
N PRO A 14 -21.70 59.01 12.60
CA PRO A 14 -21.77 58.74 14.05
C PRO A 14 -22.76 59.67 14.79
N VAL A 15 -23.28 59.27 15.96
CA VAL A 15 -23.77 60.21 17.02
C VAL A 15 -23.63 59.59 18.43
N LEU A 16 -22.84 60.28 19.27
CA LEU A 16 -22.87 60.57 20.73
C LEU A 16 -23.70 59.72 21.72
N ALA A 17 -23.44 59.65 23.04
CA ALA A 17 -22.31 59.95 23.96
C ALA A 17 -22.79 59.76 25.43
N LEU A 18 -21.85 59.36 26.31
CA LEU A 18 -21.62 59.79 27.71
C LEU A 18 -22.49 59.36 28.94
N CYS A 19 -21.74 59.20 30.05
CA CYS A 19 -22.05 59.16 31.50
C CYS A 19 -22.37 57.78 32.12
N ALA A 20 -21.82 57.35 33.27
CA ALA A 20 -20.85 57.92 34.21
C ALA A 20 -20.28 56.82 35.14
N LEU A 21 -19.05 57.03 35.61
CA LEU A 21 -18.40 56.36 36.74
C LEU A 21 -18.94 56.88 38.08
N ALA A 22 -19.12 56.01 39.08
CA ALA A 22 -18.60 56.15 40.45
C ALA A 22 -19.25 55.15 41.42
N SER A 23 -18.43 54.39 42.16
CA SER A 23 -18.40 54.33 43.64
C SER A 23 -17.95 52.95 44.14
N ALA A 24 -16.75 52.91 44.70
CA ALA A 24 -16.29 51.88 45.63
C ALA A 24 -16.46 52.40 47.06
N ALA A 25 -16.95 51.57 47.98
CA ALA A 25 -16.29 51.23 49.27
C ALA A 25 -17.26 50.68 50.33
N ALA A 26 -16.81 49.58 50.95
CA ALA A 26 -16.99 49.12 52.34
C ALA A 26 -18.38 48.66 52.84
N THR A 27 -18.47 47.38 53.22
CA THR A 27 -18.47 46.93 54.63
C THR A 27 -18.50 45.40 54.74
N ALA A 28 -17.88 44.89 55.80
CA ALA A 28 -17.67 43.48 56.09
C ALA A 28 -18.74 42.90 57.04
N CYS A 29 -18.77 41.56 57.08
CA CYS A 29 -19.19 40.65 58.15
C CYS A 29 -20.63 40.08 58.19
N SER A 30 -20.63 38.73 58.22
CA SER A 30 -21.62 37.77 58.71
C SER A 30 -22.80 37.36 57.80
N SER A 31 -22.71 36.15 57.23
CA SER A 31 -23.86 35.25 57.19
C SER A 31 -23.42 33.79 56.97
N THR A 32 -24.05 32.93 57.74
CA THR A 32 -23.98 31.47 57.84
C THR A 32 -24.16 30.75 56.50
N PRO A 33 -23.57 29.56 56.28
CA PRO A 33 -23.84 28.78 55.08
C PRO A 33 -25.34 28.39 55.01
N PRO A 34 -25.99 28.50 53.84
CA PRO A 34 -27.37 28.08 53.68
C PRO A 34 -27.49 26.55 53.86
N PRO A 35 -28.62 26.05 54.38
CA PRO A 35 -28.85 24.62 54.49
C PRO A 35 -28.84 23.98 53.09
N PRO A 36 -28.37 22.72 52.97
CA PRO A 36 -28.38 22.02 51.69
C PRO A 36 -29.81 21.96 51.14
N PRO A 37 -30.01 22.18 49.82
CA PRO A 37 -31.33 22.14 49.22
C PRO A 37 -31.93 20.75 49.44
N LYS A 38 -33.16 20.71 49.98
CA LYS A 38 -33.95 19.48 50.03
C LYS A 38 -34.09 18.94 48.62
N LEU A 39 -33.67 17.69 48.42
CA LEU A 39 -33.91 16.92 47.20
C LEU A 39 -35.43 16.83 46.97
N VAL A 40 -35.95 17.70 46.10
CA VAL A 40 -37.29 17.55 45.56
C VAL A 40 -37.19 16.46 44.50
N VAL A 41 -37.60 15.25 44.87
CA VAL A 41 -37.78 14.13 43.93
C VAL A 41 -38.85 14.57 42.92
N LYS A 42 -38.43 14.98 41.73
CA LYS A 42 -39.33 15.21 40.60
C LYS A 42 -39.98 13.86 40.26
N PRO A 43 -41.30 13.80 40.03
CA PRO A 43 -41.95 12.58 39.57
C PRO A 43 -41.24 12.08 38.30
N ALA A 44 -40.98 10.78 38.23
CA ALA A 44 -40.42 10.17 37.03
C ALA A 44 -41.29 10.57 35.83
N PRO A 45 -40.69 11.10 34.74
CA PRO A 45 -41.44 11.38 33.53
C PRO A 45 -42.16 10.09 33.08
N PRO A 46 -43.41 10.19 32.57
CA PRO A 46 -44.10 9.02 32.04
C PRO A 46 -43.19 8.31 31.02
N PRO A 47 -43.17 6.97 30.98
CA PRO A 47 -42.34 6.22 30.05
C PRO A 47 -42.64 6.73 28.64
N VAL A 48 -41.62 7.29 27.99
CA VAL A 48 -41.70 7.70 26.60
C VAL A 48 -42.03 6.43 25.82
N GLU A 49 -43.20 6.41 25.19
CA GLU A 49 -43.61 5.31 24.33
C GLU A 49 -42.68 5.33 23.10
N ILE A 50 -41.65 4.47 23.13
CA ILE A 50 -40.66 4.36 22.05
C ILE A 50 -41.39 3.78 20.83
N ALA A 51 -41.56 4.58 19.79
CA ALA A 51 -42.14 4.12 18.53
C ALA A 51 -41.36 2.90 18.02
N ALA A 52 -42.09 1.88 17.53
CA ALA A 52 -41.46 0.68 16.99
C ALA A 52 -40.44 1.05 15.91
N PRO A 53 -39.24 0.43 15.89
CA PRO A 53 -38.22 0.74 14.90
C PRO A 53 -38.75 0.47 13.49
N PRO A 54 -38.39 1.29 12.49
CA PRO A 54 -38.80 1.08 11.11
C PRO A 54 -38.33 -0.29 10.62
N PRO A 55 -39.10 -0.96 9.75
CA PRO A 55 -38.72 -2.26 9.21
C PRO A 55 -37.40 -2.16 8.44
N LEU A 56 -36.52 -3.14 8.64
CA LEU A 56 -35.23 -3.18 7.96
C LEU A 56 -35.41 -3.40 6.45
N PRO A 57 -34.64 -2.71 5.60
CA PRO A 57 -34.70 -2.90 4.15
C PRO A 57 -34.32 -4.35 3.79
N PRO A 58 -35.00 -4.97 2.81
CA PRO A 58 -34.71 -6.35 2.40
C PRO A 58 -33.25 -6.49 1.99
N SER A 59 -32.64 -7.63 2.32
CA SER A 59 -31.25 -7.88 2.01
C SER A 59 -31.10 -8.48 0.62
N ARG A 60 -30.08 -8.08 -0.13
CA ARG A 60 -29.67 -8.76 -1.36
C ARG A 60 -28.17 -8.78 -1.50
N TRP A 61 -27.65 -9.82 -2.14
CA TRP A 61 -26.26 -9.88 -2.56
C TRP A 61 -26.11 -9.22 -3.93
N SER A 62 -25.05 -8.43 -4.06
CA SER A 62 -24.56 -7.88 -5.31
C SER A 62 -23.07 -8.16 -5.39
N ILE A 63 -22.54 -8.20 -6.60
CA ILE A 63 -21.11 -8.17 -6.81
C ILE A 63 -20.73 -6.69 -6.95
N ALA A 64 -19.80 -6.24 -6.12
CA ALA A 64 -19.15 -4.94 -6.17
C ALA A 64 -17.94 -4.92 -7.11
N GLY A 65 -17.59 -6.08 -7.68
CA GLY A 65 -16.62 -6.19 -8.77
C GLY A 65 -17.09 -5.50 -10.05
N GLY A 66 -16.19 -5.35 -11.00
CA GLY A 66 -16.41 -4.47 -12.14
C GLY A 66 -15.92 -3.05 -11.88
N ALA A 67 -15.74 -2.31 -12.98
CA ALA A 67 -15.32 -0.92 -12.88
C ALA A 67 -16.49 -0.01 -12.53
N THR A 68 -16.13 1.12 -11.94
CA THR A 68 -16.97 2.30 -11.89
C THR A 68 -16.29 3.38 -12.69
N GLU A 69 -16.66 3.47 -13.97
CA GLU A 69 -15.93 4.25 -14.97
C GLU A 69 -16.88 5.00 -15.92
N LEU A 70 -16.33 6.05 -16.52
CA LEU A 70 -17.00 6.80 -17.58
C LEU A 70 -16.63 6.24 -18.95
N GLY A 71 -17.58 5.54 -19.57
CA GLY A 71 -17.47 5.08 -20.94
C GLY A 71 -17.69 6.18 -21.99
N PRO A 72 -17.84 5.78 -23.27
CA PRO A 72 -17.98 6.72 -24.38
C PRO A 72 -19.29 7.53 -24.31
N ARG A 73 -19.27 8.73 -24.91
CA ARG A 73 -20.47 9.56 -25.10
C ARG A 73 -21.29 9.05 -26.27
N LEU A 74 -22.53 8.70 -26.00
CA LEU A 74 -23.55 8.29 -26.96
C LEU A 74 -24.49 9.46 -27.27
N ALA A 75 -25.34 9.30 -28.29
CA ALA A 75 -26.34 10.30 -28.63
C ALA A 75 -27.35 10.54 -27.48
N SER A 76 -27.68 9.51 -26.72
CA SER A 76 -28.62 9.54 -25.58
C SER A 76 -28.01 10.00 -24.26
N GLY A 77 -26.68 10.04 -24.13
CA GLY A 77 -26.02 10.36 -22.86
C GLY A 77 -24.61 9.78 -22.76
N THR A 78 -24.05 9.74 -21.56
CA THR A 78 -22.76 9.10 -21.30
C THR A 78 -23.01 7.66 -20.85
N LEU A 79 -22.41 6.68 -21.52
CA LEU A 79 -22.39 5.30 -21.03
C LEU A 79 -21.48 5.25 -19.80
N VAL A 80 -21.94 4.63 -18.72
CA VAL A 80 -21.18 4.44 -17.48
C VAL A 80 -21.26 2.99 -17.04
N LEU A 81 -20.21 2.55 -16.36
CA LEU A 81 -20.24 1.33 -15.55
C LEU A 81 -20.43 1.73 -14.08
N ILE A 82 -21.32 1.04 -13.36
CA ILE A 82 -21.59 1.26 -11.93
C ILE A 82 -21.50 -0.09 -11.21
N GLY A 83 -20.31 -0.40 -10.69
CA GLY A 83 -19.98 -1.76 -10.22
C GLY A 83 -20.19 -2.78 -11.35
N GLY A 84 -19.68 -2.46 -12.54
CA GLY A 84 -19.77 -3.28 -13.75
C GLY A 84 -21.14 -3.42 -14.42
N ARG A 85 -22.18 -2.74 -13.92
CA ARG A 85 -23.49 -2.65 -14.58
C ARG A 85 -23.53 -1.48 -15.54
N ARG A 86 -24.12 -1.67 -16.73
CA ARG A 86 -24.21 -0.61 -17.74
C ARG A 86 -25.39 0.31 -17.46
N ALA A 87 -25.14 1.61 -17.59
CA ALA A 87 -26.20 2.61 -17.61
C ALA A 87 -25.87 3.76 -18.54
N ILE A 88 -26.88 4.46 -19.04
CA ILE A 88 -26.72 5.72 -19.76
C ILE A 88 -27.20 6.86 -18.86
N VAL A 89 -26.33 7.85 -18.65
CA VAL A 89 -26.66 9.07 -17.91
C VAL A 89 -26.94 10.19 -18.91
N GLY A 90 -28.21 10.61 -18.95
CA GLY A 90 -28.67 11.74 -19.75
C GLY A 90 -28.09 13.07 -19.28
N LYS A 91 -28.19 14.11 -20.12
CA LYS A 91 -27.73 15.47 -19.78
C LYS A 91 -28.51 16.09 -18.61
N ASP A 92 -29.75 15.67 -18.43
CA ASP A 92 -30.63 16.02 -17.32
C ASP A 92 -30.35 15.21 -16.04
N GLY A 93 -29.42 14.25 -16.11
CA GLY A 93 -29.08 13.34 -15.03
C GLY A 93 -30.01 12.13 -14.89
N ALA A 94 -30.97 11.96 -15.80
CA ALA A 94 -31.76 10.73 -15.85
C ALA A 94 -30.85 9.53 -16.13
N VAL A 95 -31.04 8.43 -15.40
CA VAL A 95 -30.24 7.22 -15.55
C VAL A 95 -31.10 6.11 -16.14
N GLN A 96 -30.66 5.55 -17.27
CA GLN A 96 -31.27 4.38 -17.90
C GLN A 96 -30.36 3.18 -17.67
N ALA A 97 -30.80 2.22 -16.86
CA ALA A 97 -30.07 0.99 -16.60
C ALA A 97 -30.19 0.01 -17.78
N GLU A 98 -29.29 -0.97 -17.84
CA GLU A 98 -29.39 -2.07 -18.78
C GLU A 98 -30.73 -2.81 -18.70
N THR A 99 -31.24 -3.20 -19.86
CA THR A 99 -32.50 -3.94 -20.03
C THR A 99 -32.31 -5.45 -19.89
N VAL A 100 -31.09 -5.93 -20.17
CA VAL A 100 -30.64 -7.31 -19.97
C VAL A 100 -29.34 -7.24 -19.19
N ALA A 101 -29.26 -7.95 -18.07
CA ALA A 101 -28.08 -7.93 -17.23
C ALA A 101 -26.85 -8.50 -17.97
N SER A 102 -25.68 -7.91 -17.75
CA SER A 102 -24.43 -8.51 -18.22
C SER A 102 -24.21 -9.90 -17.59
N PRO A 103 -23.64 -10.88 -18.31
CA PRO A 103 -23.42 -12.22 -17.76
C PRO A 103 -22.49 -12.25 -16.54
N GLU A 104 -21.57 -11.30 -16.46
CA GLU A 104 -20.68 -11.01 -15.33
C GLU A 104 -20.55 -9.47 -15.17
N PRO A 105 -20.10 -8.96 -14.01
CA PRO A 105 -19.77 -7.54 -13.87
C PRO A 105 -18.69 -7.13 -14.86
N LEU A 106 -18.94 -6.03 -15.58
CA LEU A 106 -17.99 -5.51 -16.57
C LEU A 106 -16.89 -4.68 -15.89
N GLU A 107 -15.66 -4.87 -16.32
CA GLU A 107 -14.45 -4.19 -15.80
C GLU A 107 -14.01 -3.04 -16.71
N GLU A 108 -14.40 -3.02 -17.99
CA GLU A 108 -13.99 -1.96 -18.91
C GLU A 108 -14.91 -1.90 -20.14
N VAL A 109 -15.15 -0.72 -20.71
CA VAL A 109 -15.80 -0.51 -22.02
C VAL A 109 -14.98 0.42 -22.91
N VAL A 110 -14.67 -0.05 -24.11
CA VAL A 110 -13.94 0.71 -25.14
C VAL A 110 -14.75 0.89 -26.41
N GLU A 111 -14.51 2.01 -27.10
CA GLU A 111 -15.05 2.31 -28.42
C GLU A 111 -14.02 1.94 -29.50
N VAL A 112 -14.33 0.92 -30.31
CA VAL A 112 -13.42 0.39 -31.33
C VAL A 112 -13.79 0.95 -32.72
N PRO A 113 -12.88 1.65 -33.41
CA PRO A 113 -13.14 2.13 -34.77
C PRO A 113 -13.04 1.01 -35.79
N MET A 114 -14.08 0.85 -36.61
CA MET A 114 -14.12 -0.14 -37.68
C MET A 114 -13.58 0.43 -39.00
N PRO A 115 -13.05 -0.42 -39.90
CA PRO A 115 -12.61 0.03 -41.23
C PRO A 115 -13.71 0.71 -42.07
N SER A 116 -14.98 0.40 -41.79
CA SER A 116 -16.15 1.03 -42.42
C SER A 116 -16.38 2.49 -41.98
N GLY A 117 -15.70 2.95 -40.92
CA GLY A 117 -15.95 4.23 -40.26
C GLY A 117 -17.01 4.17 -39.15
N GLU A 118 -17.74 3.05 -39.03
CA GLU A 118 -18.58 2.77 -37.87
C GLU A 118 -17.73 2.54 -36.62
N ARG A 119 -18.33 2.69 -35.45
CA ARG A 119 -17.69 2.38 -34.17
C ARG A 119 -18.51 1.36 -33.41
N LYS A 120 -17.83 0.39 -32.80
CA LYS A 120 -18.44 -0.67 -32.01
C LYS A 120 -18.06 -0.51 -30.55
N LEU A 121 -19.00 -0.76 -29.65
CA LEU A 121 -18.74 -0.83 -28.22
C LEU A 121 -18.31 -2.26 -27.87
N VAL A 122 -17.19 -2.38 -27.18
CA VAL A 122 -16.68 -3.65 -26.67
C VAL A 122 -16.45 -3.51 -25.19
N ALA A 123 -16.95 -4.47 -24.41
CA ALA A 123 -16.78 -4.54 -22.97
C ALA A 123 -16.01 -5.81 -22.59
N CYS A 124 -15.33 -5.81 -21.45
CA CYS A 124 -14.89 -7.04 -20.80
C CYS A 124 -15.44 -7.12 -19.39
N GLY A 125 -15.63 -8.35 -18.92
CA GLY A 125 -15.73 -8.64 -17.50
C GLY A 125 -14.44 -9.26 -16.97
N LEU A 126 -14.55 -10.11 -15.95
CA LEU A 126 -13.41 -10.80 -15.38
C LEU A 126 -12.72 -11.71 -16.40
N ARG A 127 -13.50 -12.41 -17.25
CA ARG A 127 -12.94 -13.32 -18.26
C ARG A 127 -13.55 -13.19 -19.64
N GLY A 128 -14.79 -12.73 -19.76
CA GLY A 128 -15.47 -12.57 -21.04
C GLY A 128 -15.16 -11.24 -21.70
N VAL A 129 -15.11 -11.26 -23.03
CA VAL A 129 -15.10 -10.08 -23.90
C VAL A 129 -16.41 -10.10 -24.69
N TYR A 130 -17.11 -8.97 -24.72
CA TYR A 130 -18.45 -8.84 -25.26
C TYR A 130 -18.55 -7.64 -26.19
N ARG A 131 -19.27 -7.79 -27.30
CA ARG A 131 -19.72 -6.66 -28.14
C ARG A 131 -21.07 -6.18 -27.65
N LEU A 132 -21.25 -4.86 -27.57
CA LEU A 132 -22.51 -4.24 -27.19
C LEU A 132 -23.16 -3.63 -28.44
N ASP A 133 -23.96 -4.43 -29.15
CA ASP A 133 -24.70 -3.99 -30.34
C ASP A 133 -25.81 -2.99 -29.96
N ASP A 134 -26.45 -3.20 -28.81
CA ASP A 134 -27.23 -2.22 -28.07
C ASP A 134 -26.50 -1.96 -26.73
N PRO A 135 -26.10 -0.71 -26.42
CA PRO A 135 -25.40 -0.38 -25.17
C PRO A 135 -26.09 -0.90 -23.90
N LEU A 136 -27.41 -0.95 -23.89
CA LEU A 136 -28.22 -1.40 -22.74
C LEU A 136 -28.91 -2.76 -22.99
N GLY A 137 -28.73 -3.37 -24.16
CA GLY A 137 -29.31 -4.65 -24.54
C GLY A 137 -28.48 -5.86 -24.09
N ALA A 138 -28.79 -7.04 -24.62
CA ALA A 138 -28.02 -8.26 -24.35
C ALA A 138 -26.59 -8.18 -24.94
N PRO A 139 -25.54 -8.41 -24.15
CA PRO A 139 -24.18 -8.47 -24.68
C PRO A 139 -23.97 -9.67 -25.62
N THR A 140 -23.26 -9.45 -26.73
CA THR A 140 -22.86 -10.51 -27.67
C THR A 140 -21.48 -11.04 -27.27
N PRO A 141 -21.33 -12.31 -26.86
CA PRO A 141 -20.02 -12.86 -26.48
C PRO A 141 -19.07 -12.92 -27.69
N LEU A 142 -17.83 -12.45 -27.51
CA LEU A 142 -16.78 -12.49 -28.52
C LEU A 142 -15.73 -13.57 -28.20
N ALA A 143 -15.20 -13.56 -26.98
CA ALA A 143 -14.19 -14.50 -26.53
C ALA A 143 -14.16 -14.61 -25.00
N GLN A 144 -13.59 -15.69 -24.47
CA GLN A 144 -13.37 -15.90 -23.04
C GLN A 144 -11.90 -16.21 -22.76
N ALA A 145 -11.30 -15.53 -21.79
CA ALA A 145 -9.95 -15.81 -21.36
C ALA A 145 -9.87 -16.95 -20.34
N GLU A 146 -8.82 -17.77 -20.45
CA GLU A 146 -8.51 -18.80 -19.44
C GLU A 146 -7.99 -18.19 -18.12
N GLN A 147 -7.54 -16.94 -18.18
CA GLN A 147 -7.08 -16.14 -17.04
C GLN A 147 -7.87 -14.85 -16.99
N ASP A 148 -7.88 -14.22 -15.83
CA ASP A 148 -8.59 -12.96 -15.65
C ASP A 148 -8.03 -11.89 -16.59
N ILE A 149 -8.92 -11.10 -17.17
CA ILE A 149 -8.59 -9.95 -18.01
C ILE A 149 -8.13 -8.83 -17.09
N ARG A 150 -6.98 -8.25 -17.43
CA ARG A 150 -6.36 -7.14 -16.71
C ARG A 150 -6.75 -5.78 -17.30
N GLY A 151 -7.14 -5.75 -18.58
CA GLY A 151 -7.59 -4.56 -19.26
C GLY A 151 -7.71 -4.76 -20.77
N MET A 152 -8.27 -3.75 -21.43
CA MET A 152 -8.51 -3.70 -22.85
C MET A 152 -7.99 -2.40 -23.48
N GLY A 153 -8.09 -2.33 -24.80
CA GLY A 153 -7.67 -1.18 -25.58
C GLY A 153 -8.23 -1.26 -26.98
N ALA A 154 -8.59 -0.11 -27.53
CA ALA A 154 -9.19 -0.01 -28.86
C ALA A 154 -8.10 0.03 -29.93
N TYR A 155 -8.19 -0.86 -30.92
CA TYR A 155 -7.35 -0.90 -32.11
C TYR A 155 -8.22 -0.81 -33.37
N ALA A 156 -7.64 -0.49 -34.53
CA ALA A 156 -8.40 -0.45 -35.79
C ALA A 156 -9.02 -1.83 -36.12
N GLY A 157 -10.35 -1.93 -36.01
CA GLY A 157 -11.17 -3.15 -36.22
C GLY A 157 -10.97 -4.27 -35.19
N ARG A 158 -10.20 -4.02 -34.12
CA ARG A 158 -9.80 -5.06 -33.15
C ARG A 158 -9.82 -4.50 -31.73
N VAL A 159 -10.03 -5.38 -30.76
CA VAL A 159 -9.77 -5.07 -29.35
C VAL A 159 -8.47 -5.74 -28.92
N ALA A 160 -7.60 -5.00 -28.25
CA ALA A 160 -6.41 -5.53 -27.58
C ALA A 160 -6.81 -5.94 -26.16
N VAL A 161 -6.49 -7.16 -25.75
CA VAL A 161 -6.84 -7.71 -24.44
C VAL A 161 -5.57 -8.15 -23.72
N TRP A 162 -5.35 -7.62 -22.52
CA TRP A 162 -4.27 -8.04 -21.63
C TRP A 162 -4.84 -8.93 -20.53
N THR A 163 -4.20 -10.07 -20.24
CA THR A 163 -4.62 -10.98 -19.16
C THR A 163 -3.62 -10.96 -18.00
N TYR A 164 -4.04 -11.39 -16.82
CA TYR A 164 -3.13 -11.56 -15.68
C TYR A 164 -2.07 -12.64 -15.98
N GLY A 165 -0.80 -12.26 -15.89
CA GLY A 165 0.34 -13.11 -16.22
C GLY A 165 0.87 -12.97 -17.66
N GLY A 166 0.16 -12.24 -18.52
CA GLY A 166 0.63 -11.85 -19.85
C GLY A 166 0.80 -10.34 -19.98
N ASP A 167 1.95 -9.88 -20.46
CA ASP A 167 2.18 -8.45 -20.66
C ASP A 167 2.00 -8.00 -22.11
N MET A 168 1.95 -8.97 -23.04
CA MET A 168 1.63 -8.75 -24.45
C MET A 168 0.12 -8.90 -24.69
N PRO A 169 -0.52 -7.95 -25.39
CA PRO A 169 -1.95 -8.06 -25.69
C PRO A 169 -2.23 -9.21 -26.67
N ARG A 170 -3.41 -9.78 -26.56
CA ARG A 170 -4.05 -10.61 -27.59
C ARG A 170 -5.05 -9.75 -28.33
N PHE A 171 -5.01 -9.78 -29.66
CA PHE A 171 -5.92 -8.99 -30.48
C PHE A 171 -7.08 -9.84 -30.95
N ILE A 172 -8.30 -9.33 -30.79
CA ILE A 172 -9.53 -10.00 -31.14
C ILE A 172 -10.24 -9.16 -32.20
N ASP A 173 -10.61 -9.77 -33.31
CA ASP A 173 -11.43 -9.15 -34.33
C ASP A 173 -12.86 -8.94 -33.81
N VAL A 174 -13.35 -7.71 -33.81
CA VAL A 174 -14.62 -7.33 -33.15
C VAL A 174 -15.85 -7.89 -33.86
N GLU A 175 -15.74 -8.22 -35.15
CA GLU A 175 -16.87 -8.79 -35.91
C GLU A 175 -16.98 -10.29 -35.73
N THR A 176 -15.83 -10.98 -35.71
CA THR A 176 -15.78 -12.45 -35.74
C THR A 176 -15.46 -13.09 -34.39
N GLY A 177 -15.00 -12.32 -33.41
CA GLY A 177 -14.50 -12.83 -32.13
C GLY A 177 -13.17 -13.60 -32.21
N ARG A 178 -12.59 -13.75 -33.42
CA ARG A 178 -11.37 -14.56 -33.63
C ARG A 178 -10.11 -13.79 -33.27
N LEU A 179 -9.08 -14.52 -32.82
CA LEU A 179 -7.75 -13.96 -32.62
C LEU A 179 -7.16 -13.47 -33.95
N SER A 180 -6.67 -12.22 -33.97
CA SER A 180 -6.19 -11.52 -35.17
C SER A 180 -4.90 -10.75 -34.85
N PRO A 181 -3.72 -11.41 -34.86
CA PRO A 181 -2.46 -10.83 -34.40
C PRO A 181 -2.01 -9.63 -35.24
N VAL A 182 -1.36 -8.66 -34.61
CA VAL A 182 -0.79 -7.46 -35.25
C VAL A 182 0.73 -7.61 -35.36
N THR A 183 1.25 -7.81 -36.58
CA THR A 183 2.67 -8.11 -36.83
C THR A 183 3.55 -6.86 -36.98
N THR A 184 2.97 -5.66 -37.01
CA THR A 184 3.68 -4.39 -37.20
C THR A 184 4.07 -3.70 -35.89
N LEU A 185 3.76 -4.32 -34.73
CA LEU A 185 4.13 -3.74 -33.45
C LEU A 185 5.66 -3.72 -33.26
N PRO A 186 6.22 -2.66 -32.65
CA PRO A 186 7.60 -2.65 -32.17
C PRO A 186 7.92 -3.86 -31.30
N ALA A 187 9.21 -4.18 -31.15
CA ALA A 187 9.67 -5.26 -30.26
C ALA A 187 9.38 -5.00 -28.78
N LEU A 188 9.04 -3.76 -28.43
CA LEU A 188 8.61 -3.37 -27.09
C LEU A 188 7.12 -3.67 -26.91
N PRO A 189 6.71 -4.20 -25.75
CA PRO A 189 5.30 -4.44 -25.47
C PRO A 189 4.48 -3.16 -25.46
N LEU A 190 3.30 -3.30 -26.05
CA LEU A 190 2.21 -2.37 -25.96
C LEU A 190 1.44 -2.60 -24.65
N ARG A 191 1.23 -1.55 -23.85
CA ARG A 191 0.55 -1.62 -22.53
C ARG A 191 -0.86 -1.06 -22.52
N ALA A 192 -1.10 -0.09 -23.38
CA ALA A 192 -2.40 0.50 -23.63
C ALA A 192 -2.42 0.96 -25.08
N VAL A 193 -3.61 0.97 -25.69
CA VAL A 193 -3.78 1.44 -27.06
C VAL A 193 -5.18 1.98 -27.26
N ALA A 194 -5.27 3.10 -27.96
CA ALA A 194 -6.54 3.68 -28.37
C ALA A 194 -6.39 4.22 -29.80
N PHE A 195 -7.38 3.92 -30.64
CA PHE A 195 -7.49 4.45 -31.98
C PHE A 195 -8.67 5.40 -32.07
N LYS A 196 -8.46 6.57 -32.67
CA LYS A 196 -9.52 7.55 -32.96
C LYS A 196 -10.33 7.12 -34.18
N ASP A 197 -9.65 6.56 -35.17
CA ASP A 197 -10.20 6.03 -36.41
C ASP A 197 -9.32 4.88 -36.94
N GLY A 198 -9.57 4.39 -38.16
CA GLY A 198 -8.80 3.29 -38.75
C GLY A 198 -7.32 3.59 -39.06
N LYS A 199 -6.85 4.84 -38.88
CA LYS A 199 -5.49 5.29 -39.19
C LYS A 199 -4.80 5.94 -38.00
N GLU A 200 -5.48 6.85 -37.31
CA GLU A 200 -4.93 7.63 -36.20
C GLU A 200 -5.10 6.90 -34.87
N GLY A 201 -3.99 6.67 -34.18
CA GLY A 201 -3.98 6.01 -32.88
C GLY A 201 -2.81 6.41 -31.99
N ALA A 202 -2.90 6.06 -30.72
CA ALA A 202 -1.89 6.26 -29.71
C ALA A 202 -1.70 4.98 -28.89
N GLY A 203 -0.48 4.73 -28.43
CA GLY A 203 -0.11 3.53 -27.71
C GLY A 203 1.03 3.77 -26.73
N LEU A 204 1.02 3.02 -25.63
CA LEU A 204 2.08 3.06 -24.62
C LEU A 204 3.01 1.89 -24.78
N PHE A 205 4.30 2.19 -24.97
CA PHE A 205 5.33 1.18 -25.10
C PHE A 205 6.25 1.21 -23.88
N GLU A 206 6.48 0.05 -23.27
CA GLU A 206 7.51 -0.07 -22.21
C GLU A 206 8.86 0.42 -22.74
N GLY A 207 9.67 1.05 -21.89
CA GLY A 207 10.96 1.65 -22.29
C GLY A 207 10.84 3.05 -22.90
N VAL A 208 9.76 3.35 -23.62
CA VAL A 208 9.65 4.59 -24.43
C VAL A 208 8.60 5.56 -23.90
N GLY A 209 7.45 5.06 -23.44
CA GLY A 209 6.28 5.84 -23.08
C GLY A 209 5.30 5.97 -24.25
N LEU A 210 4.64 7.13 -24.34
CA LEU A 210 3.61 7.41 -25.34
C LEU A 210 4.18 7.57 -26.77
N ALA A 211 3.55 6.87 -27.70
CA ALA A 211 3.78 6.98 -29.12
C ALA A 211 2.45 7.05 -29.89
N VAL A 212 2.49 7.61 -31.10
CA VAL A 212 1.35 7.75 -31.99
C VAL A 212 1.60 7.06 -33.32
N THR A 213 0.52 6.71 -34.00
CA THR A 213 0.50 6.20 -35.37
C THR A 213 -0.54 6.96 -36.19
N ALA A 214 -0.22 7.21 -37.46
CA ALA A 214 -1.12 7.86 -38.42
C ALA A 214 -1.45 6.95 -39.62
N ASP A 215 -1.03 5.69 -39.57
CA ASP A 215 -1.10 4.72 -40.67
C ASP A 215 -1.66 3.36 -40.23
N GLY A 216 -2.50 3.34 -39.19
CA GLY A 216 -3.15 2.12 -38.72
C GLY A 216 -2.23 1.22 -37.87
N GLY A 217 -1.16 1.79 -37.30
CA GLY A 217 -0.18 1.06 -36.50
C GLY A 217 0.91 0.36 -37.33
N ALA A 218 1.08 0.73 -38.61
CA ALA A 218 2.17 0.24 -39.44
C ALA A 218 3.52 0.89 -39.02
N THR A 219 3.49 2.17 -38.64
CA THR A 219 4.61 2.88 -38.03
C THR A 219 4.18 3.60 -36.75
N TRP A 220 5.12 3.73 -35.82
CA TRP A 220 4.91 4.38 -34.52
C TRP A 220 5.99 5.44 -34.28
N LYS A 221 5.57 6.60 -33.79
CA LYS A 221 6.46 7.74 -33.49
C LYS A 221 6.26 8.17 -32.05
N ARG A 222 7.35 8.30 -31.29
CA ARG A 222 7.30 8.87 -29.94
C ARG A 222 6.76 10.30 -30.02
N VAL A 223 5.89 10.67 -29.07
CA VAL A 223 5.41 12.05 -28.97
C VAL A 223 6.49 12.99 -28.41
N THR A 224 6.42 14.25 -28.82
CA THR A 224 6.96 15.40 -28.09
C THR A 224 5.98 15.81 -26.99
N GLU A 225 6.39 16.66 -26.05
CA GLU A 225 5.62 16.95 -24.83
C GLU A 225 5.83 18.41 -24.39
N ASP A 226 4.76 19.06 -23.94
CA ASP A 226 4.82 20.43 -23.39
C ASP A 226 5.66 20.50 -22.11
N VAL A 227 5.59 19.45 -21.29
CA VAL A 227 6.36 19.31 -20.06
C VAL A 227 7.22 18.06 -20.16
N LYS A 228 8.55 18.27 -20.11
CA LYS A 228 9.53 17.20 -20.25
C LYS A 228 9.28 16.06 -19.26
N GLY A 229 9.21 14.84 -19.77
CA GLY A 229 8.99 13.61 -19.02
C GLY A 229 7.54 13.17 -18.89
N ASP A 230 6.56 13.98 -19.29
CA ASP A 230 5.14 13.64 -19.18
C ASP A 230 4.78 12.41 -20.01
N ALA A 231 5.26 12.29 -21.25
CA ALA A 231 4.95 11.14 -22.11
C ALA A 231 5.48 9.81 -21.56
N MET A 232 6.48 9.84 -20.66
CA MET A 232 7.01 8.64 -20.00
C MET A 232 6.27 8.29 -18.71
N ARG A 233 5.47 9.21 -18.19
CA ARG A 233 4.65 9.06 -17.00
C ARG A 233 3.21 8.67 -17.33
N VAL A 234 2.85 8.58 -18.61
CA VAL A 234 1.52 8.13 -19.03
C VAL A 234 1.37 6.63 -18.76
N PHE A 235 0.26 6.23 -18.15
CA PHE A 235 -0.09 4.84 -17.84
C PHE A 235 -1.26 4.32 -18.68
N GLU A 236 -2.09 5.23 -19.20
CA GLU A 236 -3.25 4.88 -20.02
C GLU A 236 -3.42 5.83 -21.22
N VAL A 237 -4.05 5.34 -22.29
CA VAL A 237 -4.52 6.15 -23.42
C VAL A 237 -5.92 5.71 -23.79
N ALA A 238 -6.84 6.65 -23.86
CA ALA A 238 -8.23 6.38 -24.18
C ALA A 238 -8.79 7.41 -25.16
N LEU A 239 -9.90 7.06 -25.81
CA LEU A 239 -10.66 7.97 -26.63
C LEU A 239 -11.74 8.64 -25.79
N ARG A 240 -11.63 9.96 -25.57
CA ARG A 240 -12.61 10.72 -24.77
C ARG A 240 -13.08 11.92 -25.56
N ASP A 241 -14.39 12.07 -25.68
CA ASP A 241 -15.03 13.17 -26.42
C ASP A 241 -14.53 13.28 -27.88
N GLY A 242 -14.23 12.13 -28.51
CA GLY A 242 -13.72 12.06 -29.88
C GLY A 242 -12.24 12.44 -30.05
N ALA A 243 -11.52 12.72 -28.97
CA ALA A 243 -10.09 13.01 -28.98
C ALA A 243 -9.30 11.92 -28.23
N LEU A 244 -8.10 11.61 -28.72
CA LEU A 244 -7.16 10.76 -27.99
C LEU A 244 -6.62 11.54 -26.80
N ARG A 245 -6.65 10.92 -25.62
CA ARG A 245 -6.15 11.50 -24.38
C ARG A 245 -5.26 10.51 -23.66
N ALA A 246 -4.24 11.05 -23.01
CA ALA A 246 -3.25 10.29 -22.25
C ALA A 246 -3.36 10.64 -20.77
N PHE A 247 -3.28 9.64 -19.89
CA PHE A 247 -3.51 9.75 -18.44
C PHE A 247 -2.28 9.29 -17.66
N VAL A 248 -1.92 9.99 -16.57
CA VAL A 248 -0.78 9.62 -15.69
C VAL A 248 -1.16 8.56 -14.65
N TYR A 249 -2.44 8.39 -14.40
CA TYR A 249 -3.04 7.34 -13.58
C TYR A 249 -4.51 7.32 -13.97
N ASP A 250 -5.22 6.26 -13.61
CA ASP A 250 -6.60 6.01 -14.04
C ASP A 250 -7.46 7.26 -13.81
N GLU A 251 -7.97 7.84 -14.90
CA GLU A 251 -8.78 9.08 -14.96
C GLU A 251 -8.21 10.35 -14.27
N GLY A 252 -6.92 10.34 -13.93
CA GLY A 252 -6.20 11.46 -13.31
C GLY A 252 -5.94 12.66 -14.22
N ARG A 253 -4.81 13.33 -13.97
CA ARG A 253 -4.32 14.37 -14.90
C ARG A 253 -4.19 13.80 -16.30
N ASP A 254 -4.80 14.49 -17.25
CA ASP A 254 -4.83 14.07 -18.63
C ASP A 254 -4.43 15.18 -19.59
N ALA A 255 -4.06 14.79 -20.80
CA ALA A 255 -3.72 15.71 -21.86
C ALA A 255 -4.21 15.19 -23.21
N PRO A 256 -4.61 16.10 -24.13
CA PRO A 256 -4.90 15.72 -25.50
C PRO A 256 -3.62 15.26 -26.22
N VAL A 257 -3.78 14.26 -27.09
CA VAL A 257 -2.73 13.75 -27.97
C VAL A 257 -3.00 14.18 -29.40
N ASP A 258 -2.12 15.02 -29.95
CA ASP A 258 -2.13 15.38 -31.37
C ASP A 258 -1.29 14.37 -32.17
N VAL A 259 -1.99 13.48 -32.88
CA VAL A 259 -1.37 12.44 -33.70
C VAL A 259 -0.62 13.02 -34.90
N ALA A 260 -1.16 14.06 -35.53
CA ALA A 260 -0.56 14.66 -36.72
C ALA A 260 0.78 15.33 -36.41
N GLN A 261 0.87 15.98 -35.25
CA GLN A 261 2.11 16.61 -34.76
C GLN A 261 2.99 15.67 -33.94
N ALA A 262 2.50 14.46 -33.59
CA ALA A 262 3.10 13.59 -32.59
C ALA A 262 3.44 14.36 -31.31
N HIS A 263 2.42 14.96 -30.70
CA HIS A 263 2.58 15.88 -29.57
C HIS A 263 1.58 15.59 -28.45
N LEU A 264 2.08 15.59 -27.21
CA LEU A 264 1.32 15.52 -25.97
C LEU A 264 1.22 16.92 -25.36
N GLY A 265 -0.01 17.43 -25.26
CA GLY A 265 -0.25 18.70 -24.59
C GLY A 265 0.07 18.65 -23.08
N ARG A 266 0.03 19.80 -22.42
CA ARG A 266 0.24 19.88 -20.97
C ARG A 266 -0.81 19.08 -20.20
N LEU A 267 -0.33 18.17 -19.35
CA LEU A 267 -1.18 17.45 -18.41
C LEU A 267 -1.87 18.42 -17.44
N SER A 268 -3.17 18.26 -17.28
CA SER A 268 -4.00 19.10 -16.42
C SER A 268 -5.05 18.27 -15.69
N ASN A 269 -5.43 18.70 -14.50
CA ASN A 269 -6.55 18.12 -13.78
C ASN A 269 -7.82 18.40 -14.57
N HIS A 270 -8.65 17.38 -14.77
CA HIS A 270 -9.90 17.56 -15.49
C HIS A 270 -10.83 18.44 -14.65
N ALA A 271 -11.10 19.67 -15.09
CA ALA A 271 -12.12 20.50 -14.44
C ALA A 271 -13.50 19.93 -14.77
N PRO A 272 -14.28 19.42 -13.80
CA PRO A 272 -15.64 18.99 -14.06
C PRO A 272 -16.46 20.18 -14.56
N LYS A 273 -17.36 19.90 -15.49
CA LYS A 273 -18.27 20.93 -16.03
C LYS A 273 -19.32 21.24 -14.95
N GLU A 274 -19.64 22.52 -14.75
CA GLU A 274 -20.63 22.94 -13.72
C GLU A 274 -21.96 22.16 -13.82
N ASN A 275 -22.39 21.89 -15.05
CA ASN A 275 -23.65 21.19 -15.37
C ASN A 275 -23.52 19.66 -15.54
N GLU A 276 -22.43 19.04 -15.06
CA GLU A 276 -22.28 17.58 -15.13
C GLU A 276 -23.26 16.87 -14.16
N PRO A 277 -23.93 15.78 -14.58
CA PRO A 277 -24.84 15.02 -13.71
C PRO A 277 -24.17 14.52 -12.42
N PRO A 278 -24.90 14.45 -11.28
CA PRO A 278 -24.33 14.04 -10.00
C PRO A 278 -23.59 12.70 -10.03
N LEU A 279 -24.16 11.68 -10.69
CA LEU A 279 -23.52 10.38 -10.82
C LEU A 279 -22.22 10.44 -11.62
N VAL A 280 -22.18 11.20 -12.72
CA VAL A 280 -20.96 11.35 -13.53
C VAL A 280 -19.87 12.07 -12.72
N LYS A 281 -20.25 13.09 -11.93
CA LYS A 281 -19.34 13.77 -10.99
C LYS A 281 -18.79 12.80 -9.94
N TRP A 282 -19.62 11.93 -9.38
CA TRP A 282 -19.19 10.91 -8.41
C TRP A 282 -18.20 9.92 -9.02
N ILE A 283 -18.52 9.34 -10.18
CA ILE A 283 -17.67 8.34 -10.85
C ILE A 283 -16.31 8.95 -11.16
N ARG A 284 -16.28 10.16 -11.75
CA ARG A 284 -15.04 10.89 -12.07
C ARG A 284 -14.18 11.18 -10.85
N ALA A 285 -14.81 11.49 -9.71
CA ALA A 285 -14.09 11.90 -8.50
C ALA A 285 -13.59 10.72 -7.66
N THR A 286 -14.26 9.56 -7.74
CA THR A 286 -14.03 8.46 -6.79
C THR A 286 -13.59 7.16 -7.45
N HIS A 287 -13.97 6.90 -8.71
CA HIS A 287 -13.81 5.60 -9.37
C HIS A 287 -14.39 4.41 -8.59
N LYS A 288 -15.32 4.67 -7.65
CA LYS A 288 -15.90 3.63 -6.79
C LYS A 288 -17.41 3.56 -6.97
N ASP A 289 -17.94 2.34 -6.93
CA ASP A 289 -19.37 2.12 -6.97
C ASP A 289 -20.01 2.77 -5.73
N PRO A 290 -20.90 3.78 -5.91
CA PRO A 290 -21.55 4.46 -4.79
C PRO A 290 -22.30 3.50 -3.87
N LEU A 291 -22.87 2.42 -4.41
CA LEU A 291 -23.60 1.43 -3.63
C LEU A 291 -22.66 0.56 -2.77
N THR A 292 -21.50 0.22 -3.32
CA THR A 292 -20.43 -0.46 -2.60
C THR A 292 -19.92 0.39 -1.43
N ILE A 293 -19.66 1.68 -1.66
CA ILE A 293 -19.23 2.60 -0.59
C ILE A 293 -20.32 2.76 0.48
N ALA A 294 -21.58 2.90 0.05
CA ALA A 294 -22.69 2.94 0.98
C ALA A 294 -22.74 1.67 1.84
N ALA A 295 -22.56 0.48 1.26
CA ALA A 295 -22.58 -0.77 2.01
C ALA A 295 -21.34 -0.99 2.91
N SER A 296 -20.16 -0.50 2.52
CA SER A 296 -18.93 -0.67 3.32
C SER A 296 -18.83 0.29 4.50
N SER A 297 -19.29 1.54 4.34
CA SER A 297 -19.08 2.60 5.33
C SER A 297 -20.20 3.63 5.42
N GLY A 298 -21.33 3.39 4.76
CA GLY A 298 -22.44 4.34 4.69
C GLY A 298 -23.31 4.38 5.95
N VAL A 299 -24.12 5.44 6.01
CA VAL A 299 -25.14 5.67 7.04
C VAL A 299 -26.52 5.56 6.42
N LEU A 300 -27.41 4.76 7.01
CA LEU A 300 -28.74 4.51 6.46
C LEU A 300 -29.66 5.73 6.71
N LEU A 301 -30.37 6.20 5.70
CA LEU A 301 -31.31 7.31 5.84
C LEU A 301 -32.72 6.81 6.17
N PRO A 302 -33.56 7.62 6.86
CA PRO A 302 -34.93 7.23 7.17
C PRO A 302 -35.82 6.93 5.94
N ASP A 303 -35.47 7.48 4.78
CA ASP A 303 -36.17 7.27 3.50
C ASP A 303 -35.75 5.98 2.77
N GLY A 304 -34.88 5.16 3.38
CA GLY A 304 -34.31 3.96 2.77
C GLY A 304 -33.13 4.25 1.83
N GLY A 305 -32.74 5.51 1.66
CA GLY A 305 -31.47 5.89 1.04
C GLY A 305 -30.28 5.65 1.96
N ALA A 306 -29.09 5.98 1.50
CA ALA A 306 -27.87 5.97 2.29
C ALA A 306 -27.04 7.23 2.01
N LEU A 307 -26.27 7.66 2.99
CA LEU A 307 -25.15 8.57 2.78
C LEU A 307 -23.88 7.77 2.55
N ALA A 308 -23.11 8.19 1.55
CA ALA A 308 -21.79 7.68 1.24
C ALA A 308 -20.82 8.86 1.05
N ALA A 309 -19.59 8.72 1.52
CA ALA A 309 -18.57 9.76 1.37
C ALA A 309 -17.25 9.15 0.86
N SER A 310 -16.55 9.85 -0.01
CA SER A 310 -15.25 9.43 -0.55
C SER A 310 -14.56 10.59 -1.27
N HIS A 311 -13.23 10.71 -1.20
CA HIS A 311 -12.42 11.63 -2.04
C HIS A 311 -12.96 13.08 -2.08
N GLY A 312 -13.37 13.64 -0.94
CA GLY A 312 -13.92 15.01 -0.87
C GLY A 312 -15.37 15.17 -1.36
N MET A 313 -16.06 14.06 -1.62
CA MET A 313 -17.44 13.99 -2.09
C MET A 313 -18.35 13.35 -1.06
N LEU A 314 -19.57 13.86 -0.96
CA LEU A 314 -20.68 13.29 -0.19
C LEU A 314 -21.83 13.03 -1.15
N ALA A 315 -22.43 11.83 -1.10
CA ALA A 315 -23.52 11.43 -1.97
C ALA A 315 -24.69 10.84 -1.18
N ARG A 316 -25.90 11.05 -1.72
CA ARG A 316 -27.09 10.29 -1.36
C ARG A 316 -27.31 9.17 -2.38
N VAL A 317 -27.36 7.94 -1.90
CA VAL A 317 -27.48 6.73 -2.73
C VAL A 317 -28.81 6.05 -2.43
N ASP A 318 -29.59 5.75 -3.46
CA ASP A 318 -30.75 4.88 -3.34
C ASP A 318 -30.25 3.44 -3.14
N THR A 319 -30.55 2.83 -1.98
CA THR A 319 -30.04 1.49 -1.65
C THR A 319 -30.69 0.38 -2.47
N LYS A 320 -31.82 0.61 -3.13
CA LYS A 320 -32.51 -0.36 -3.99
C LYS A 320 -31.92 -0.37 -5.40
N THR A 321 -31.68 0.81 -5.97
CA THR A 321 -31.20 0.93 -7.36
C THR A 321 -29.68 1.09 -7.46
N GLY A 322 -29.05 1.61 -6.41
CA GLY A 322 -27.65 2.07 -6.40
C GLY A 322 -27.45 3.45 -7.01
N LEU A 323 -28.53 4.15 -7.36
CA LEU A 323 -28.43 5.45 -8.04
C LEU A 323 -28.06 6.56 -7.07
N VAL A 324 -27.15 7.42 -7.53
CA VAL A 324 -26.78 8.64 -6.82
C VAL A 324 -27.81 9.72 -7.12
N THR A 325 -28.59 10.11 -6.10
CA THR A 325 -29.69 11.08 -6.23
C THR A 325 -29.26 12.51 -5.93
N ALA A 326 -28.18 12.68 -5.17
CA ALA A 326 -27.57 13.98 -4.89
C ALA A 326 -26.07 13.81 -4.60
N VAL A 327 -25.27 14.82 -4.97
CA VAL A 327 -23.84 14.89 -4.66
C VAL A 327 -23.50 16.30 -4.20
N SER A 328 -22.67 16.38 -3.16
CA SER A 328 -22.04 17.61 -2.70
C SER A 328 -20.54 17.39 -2.65
N GLU A 329 -19.82 18.27 -3.33
CA GLU A 329 -18.37 18.36 -3.25
C GLU A 329 -17.99 19.36 -2.17
N PHE A 330 -17.09 18.98 -1.26
CA PHE A 330 -16.61 19.85 -0.19
C PHE A 330 -15.09 20.00 -0.17
N ALA A 331 -14.34 19.13 -0.86
CA ALA A 331 -12.91 19.25 -1.08
C ALA A 331 -12.53 18.67 -2.46
N ARG A 332 -11.47 19.19 -3.09
CA ARG A 332 -10.94 18.72 -4.38
C ARG A 332 -9.42 18.71 -4.42
N SER A 333 -8.81 17.53 -4.43
CA SER A 333 -7.39 17.34 -4.76
C SER A 333 -7.22 16.01 -5.49
N ASP A 334 -6.15 15.88 -6.26
CA ASP A 334 -5.79 14.64 -6.95
C ASP A 334 -5.38 13.53 -5.96
N ASP A 335 -4.96 13.93 -4.75
CA ASP A 335 -4.41 13.04 -3.73
C ASP A 335 -5.39 12.80 -2.56
N LEU A 336 -6.68 13.17 -2.69
CA LEU A 336 -7.64 12.90 -1.60
C LEU A 336 -7.92 11.41 -1.48
N GLY A 337 -7.66 10.85 -0.30
CA GLY A 337 -8.02 9.48 0.05
C GLY A 337 -9.53 9.24 0.28
N PRO A 338 -9.91 7.99 0.60
CA PRO A 338 -11.27 7.65 0.98
C PRO A 338 -11.68 8.36 2.28
N CYS A 339 -12.98 8.59 2.43
CA CYS A 339 -13.56 9.14 3.65
C CYS A 339 -14.05 8.04 4.57
N THR A 340 -14.10 8.32 5.86
CA THR A 340 -14.85 7.55 6.84
C THR A 340 -16.14 8.28 7.20
N LEU A 341 -17.22 7.53 7.40
CA LEU A 341 -18.55 8.06 7.72
C LEU A 341 -19.17 7.19 8.81
N GLY A 342 -19.84 7.80 9.78
CA GLY A 342 -20.53 7.08 10.84
C GLY A 342 -21.66 7.91 11.46
N ARG A 343 -22.68 7.25 12.00
CA ARG A 343 -23.75 7.92 12.74
C ARG A 343 -23.32 8.18 14.16
N ALA A 344 -23.64 9.38 14.64
CA ALA A 344 -23.66 9.69 16.07
C ALA A 344 -24.99 10.38 16.42
N GLY A 345 -25.92 9.62 17.00
CA GLY A 345 -27.29 10.06 17.26
C GLY A 345 -28.02 10.44 15.97
N LYS A 346 -28.44 11.71 15.88
CA LYS A 346 -29.21 12.24 14.75
C LYS A 346 -28.37 12.83 13.62
N ASP A 347 -27.06 12.85 13.78
CA ASP A 347 -26.12 13.40 12.82
C ASP A 347 -25.25 12.27 12.25
N ALA A 348 -24.81 12.44 10.99
CA ALA A 348 -23.66 11.70 10.47
C ALA A 348 -22.40 12.55 10.63
N TRP A 349 -21.32 11.89 11.00
CA TRP A 349 -19.99 12.46 11.05
C TRP A 349 -19.15 11.84 9.96
N LEU A 350 -18.42 12.69 9.27
CA LEU A 350 -17.51 12.28 8.21
C LEU A 350 -16.12 12.79 8.56
N ALA A 351 -15.10 11.99 8.27
CA ALA A 351 -13.71 12.40 8.34
C ALA A 351 -13.02 12.10 7.01
N CYS A 352 -12.36 13.10 6.44
CA CYS A 352 -11.79 13.05 5.10
C CYS A 352 -10.54 13.91 5.00
N PRO A 353 -9.60 13.55 4.09
CA PRO A 353 -8.60 14.49 3.62
C PRO A 353 -9.24 15.74 3.01
N LEU A 354 -8.59 16.89 3.19
CA LEU A 354 -8.95 18.20 2.67
C LEU A 354 -7.88 18.69 1.70
N THR A 355 -8.14 19.79 1.01
CA THR A 355 -7.14 20.43 0.15
C THR A 355 -6.13 21.22 0.98
N GLU A 356 -4.86 21.30 0.56
CA GLU A 356 -3.83 22.12 1.23
C GLU A 356 -4.29 23.59 1.42
N ASP A 357 -5.01 24.13 0.44
CA ASP A 357 -5.53 25.51 0.48
C ASP A 357 -6.68 25.71 1.49
N ALA A 358 -7.24 24.63 2.07
CA ALA A 358 -8.49 24.72 2.80
C ALA A 358 -8.36 25.49 4.13
N LEU A 359 -7.23 25.39 4.87
CA LEU A 359 -7.24 25.76 6.29
C LEU A 359 -5.89 26.12 6.98
N GLY A 360 -4.81 26.49 6.27
CA GLY A 360 -3.59 27.05 6.91
C GLY A 360 -2.31 26.20 6.77
N ASP A 361 -1.42 26.21 7.77
CA ASP A 361 -0.06 25.61 7.72
C ASP A 361 -0.02 24.08 8.02
N HIS A 362 -1.11 23.34 7.76
CA HIS A 362 -1.16 21.88 7.99
C HIS A 362 -0.54 21.12 6.82
N TYR A 363 0.29 20.11 7.12
CA TYR A 363 0.79 19.15 6.13
C TYR A 363 -0.24 18.02 6.02
N ASP A 364 -0.78 17.78 4.83
CA ASP A 364 -1.85 16.79 4.60
C ASP A 364 -3.09 17.01 5.49
N PRO A 365 -3.86 18.10 5.27
CA PRO A 365 -4.94 18.48 6.14
C PRO A 365 -6.08 17.45 6.12
N PHE A 366 -6.45 16.94 7.28
CA PHE A 366 -7.55 15.99 7.48
C PHE A 366 -8.64 16.60 8.36
N GLY A 367 -9.88 16.61 7.86
CA GLY A 367 -10.99 17.33 8.45
C GLY A 367 -12.14 16.44 8.92
N VAL A 368 -12.75 16.80 10.05
CA VAL A 368 -13.98 16.16 10.55
C VAL A 368 -15.17 17.10 10.40
N MET A 369 -16.22 16.66 9.71
CA MET A 369 -17.42 17.44 9.42
C MET A 369 -18.69 16.72 9.87
N ARG A 370 -19.73 17.51 10.11
CA ARG A 370 -21.05 17.03 10.53
C ARG A 370 -22.06 17.21 9.41
N VAL A 371 -22.99 16.27 9.29
CA VAL A 371 -24.08 16.26 8.32
C VAL A 371 -25.38 15.89 9.05
N SER A 372 -26.38 16.76 8.95
CA SER A 372 -27.72 16.48 9.50
C SER A 372 -28.40 15.33 8.73
N LEU A 373 -29.01 14.39 9.45
CA LEU A 373 -29.83 13.32 8.86
C LEU A 373 -31.31 13.71 8.77
N GLU A 374 -31.73 14.78 9.45
CA GLU A 374 -33.05 15.37 9.31
C GLU A 374 -33.14 16.04 7.92
N GLY A 375 -33.99 15.49 7.05
CA GLY A 375 -33.97 15.71 5.59
C GLY A 375 -33.74 17.15 5.12
N GLY A 376 -32.96 17.31 4.03
CA GLY A 376 -32.62 18.61 3.46
C GLY A 376 -31.59 18.51 2.34
N ALA A 377 -31.02 19.65 1.96
CA ALA A 377 -29.93 19.72 0.99
C ALA A 377 -28.67 19.06 1.57
N LEU A 378 -27.99 18.26 0.74
CA LEU A 378 -26.74 17.60 1.10
C LEU A 378 -25.64 18.67 1.24
N LYS A 379 -25.38 19.14 2.46
CA LYS A 379 -24.35 20.15 2.73
C LYS A 379 -23.63 19.80 4.03
N PRO A 380 -22.38 19.31 3.96
CA PRO A 380 -21.58 19.17 5.16
C PRO A 380 -21.34 20.54 5.80
N GLU A 381 -21.36 20.58 7.13
CA GLU A 381 -20.95 21.77 7.88
C GLU A 381 -19.46 22.05 7.69
N ARG A 382 -19.01 23.25 8.10
CA ARG A 382 -17.58 23.54 8.11
C ARG A 382 -16.84 22.51 8.98
N PRO A 383 -15.59 22.13 8.64
CA PRO A 383 -14.80 21.24 9.46
C PRO A 383 -14.76 21.71 10.92
N ALA A 384 -15.21 20.84 11.82
CA ALA A 384 -15.20 21.07 13.26
C ALA A 384 -13.80 20.86 13.86
N LEU A 385 -12.97 20.04 13.19
CA LEU A 385 -11.59 19.76 13.53
C LEU A 385 -10.79 19.64 12.22
N VAL A 386 -9.56 20.14 12.24
CA VAL A 386 -8.56 19.94 11.18
C VAL A 386 -7.24 19.56 11.83
N ARG A 387 -6.61 18.47 11.36
CA ARG A 387 -5.31 17.99 11.80
C ARG A 387 -4.43 17.63 10.62
N SER A 388 -3.16 17.31 10.87
CA SER A 388 -2.29 16.69 9.87
C SER A 388 -2.48 15.17 9.90
N GLY A 389 -2.50 14.54 8.73
CA GLY A 389 -2.54 13.08 8.58
C GLY A 389 -3.92 12.44 8.76
N GLU A 390 -4.13 11.34 8.04
CA GLU A 390 -5.37 10.55 8.10
C GLU A 390 -5.59 9.90 9.47
N ALA A 391 -6.86 9.78 9.85
CA ALA A 391 -7.27 9.14 11.09
C ALA A 391 -8.57 8.35 10.92
N GLU A 392 -8.67 7.18 11.57
CA GLU A 392 -9.91 6.40 11.59
C GLU A 392 -10.97 7.14 12.43
N LEU A 393 -12.12 7.46 11.83
CA LEU A 393 -13.30 7.92 12.55
C LEU A 393 -14.05 6.74 13.16
N ARG A 394 -14.28 6.81 14.47
CA ARG A 394 -15.21 5.91 15.17
C ARG A 394 -16.37 6.73 15.72
N THR A 395 -17.57 6.19 15.62
CA THR A 395 -18.79 6.80 16.12
C THR A 395 -19.60 5.78 16.89
N SER A 396 -20.51 6.22 17.74
CA SER A 396 -21.47 5.36 18.42
C SER A 396 -22.90 5.83 18.16
N PRO A 397 -23.87 4.91 17.98
CA PRO A 397 -25.29 5.27 17.85
C PRO A 397 -25.76 6.26 18.91
N SER A 398 -25.31 6.10 20.16
CA SER A 398 -25.63 6.97 21.30
C SER A 398 -25.21 8.45 21.14
N GLY A 399 -24.29 8.77 20.23
CA GLY A 399 -23.85 10.15 19.96
C GLY A 399 -22.36 10.43 20.15
N GLY A 400 -21.56 9.44 20.51
CA GLY A 400 -20.10 9.58 20.67
C GLY A 400 -19.36 9.68 19.33
N VAL A 401 -18.26 10.44 19.31
CA VAL A 401 -17.38 10.61 18.14
C VAL A 401 -15.92 10.69 18.59
N MET A 402 -15.04 9.94 17.92
CA MET A 402 -13.59 10.01 18.13
C MET A 402 -12.78 9.74 16.86
N LEU A 403 -11.51 10.10 16.88
CA LEU A 403 -10.49 9.73 15.90
C LEU A 403 -9.39 8.87 16.55
N GLY A 404 -8.84 7.93 15.78
CA GLY A 404 -7.56 7.29 16.11
C GLY A 404 -6.38 8.27 15.93
N GLY A 405 -5.65 8.58 17.00
CA GLY A 405 -4.59 9.59 17.03
C GLY A 405 -5.01 10.89 17.73
N GLY A 406 -4.03 11.68 18.18
CA GLY A 406 -4.27 12.95 18.87
C GLY A 406 -4.90 14.03 18.00
N CYS A 407 -5.48 15.07 18.61
CA CYS A 407 -6.14 16.15 17.87
C CYS A 407 -5.15 17.03 17.08
N ASN A 408 -3.88 17.09 17.52
CA ASN A 408 -2.84 17.97 16.94
C ASN A 408 -1.49 17.25 16.73
N THR A 409 -1.33 16.00 17.18
CA THR A 409 -0.08 15.23 17.12
C THR A 409 -0.37 13.79 16.69
N ASP A 410 0.62 13.15 16.06
CA ASP A 410 0.55 11.75 15.60
C ASP A 410 1.20 10.80 16.64
N ASP A 411 1.05 11.11 17.93
CA ASP A 411 1.54 10.22 18.98
C ASP A 411 0.70 8.94 19.02
N ALA A 412 1.36 7.78 18.93
CA ALA A 412 0.72 6.48 18.64
C ALA A 412 -0.30 6.00 19.69
N ASN A 413 -0.30 6.60 20.90
CA ASN A 413 -1.20 6.22 22.00
C ASN A 413 -2.30 7.26 22.28
N ASP A 414 -2.32 8.36 21.52
CA ASP A 414 -3.27 9.43 21.72
C ASP A 414 -4.55 9.19 20.93
N LEU A 415 -5.68 9.65 21.47
CA LEU A 415 -6.97 9.68 20.78
C LEU A 415 -7.56 11.08 20.81
N CYS A 416 -8.33 11.44 19.79
CA CYS A 416 -9.04 12.71 19.76
C CYS A 416 -10.54 12.45 19.93
N ALA A 417 -11.12 12.84 21.06
CA ALA A 417 -12.52 12.58 21.39
C ALA A 417 -13.34 13.87 21.47
N ARG A 418 -14.55 13.85 20.91
CA ARG A 418 -15.49 14.98 20.98
C ARG A 418 -16.24 14.96 22.31
N GLN A 419 -16.17 16.05 23.05
CA GLN A 419 -16.84 16.24 24.33
C GLN A 419 -18.31 16.66 24.13
N PRO A 420 -19.20 16.50 25.14
CA PRO A 420 -20.61 16.90 25.05
C PRO A 420 -20.81 18.40 24.78
N ASP A 421 -19.87 19.24 25.23
CA ASP A 421 -19.86 20.68 24.97
C ASP A 421 -19.42 21.05 23.53
N GLY A 422 -18.99 20.06 22.75
CA GLY A 422 -18.57 20.21 21.35
C GLY A 422 -17.08 20.45 21.15
N ARG A 423 -16.27 20.55 22.20
CA ARG A 423 -14.81 20.62 22.08
C ARG A 423 -14.23 19.27 21.66
N TRP A 424 -13.09 19.31 20.97
CA TRP A 424 -12.26 18.13 20.70
C TRP A 424 -11.06 18.14 21.65
N LEU A 425 -10.81 17.01 22.32
CA LEU A 425 -9.72 16.87 23.28
C LEU A 425 -8.85 15.66 22.95
N THR A 426 -7.53 15.86 23.03
CA THR A 426 -6.58 14.74 23.03
C THR A 426 -6.66 14.05 24.38
N LEU A 427 -6.94 12.75 24.37
CA LEU A 427 -6.89 11.87 25.52
C LEU A 427 -5.61 11.05 25.42
N HIS A 428 -4.77 11.16 26.45
CA HIS A 428 -3.52 10.40 26.58
C HIS A 428 -3.76 9.13 27.37
N SER A 429 -3.23 8.00 26.90
CA SER A 429 -3.23 6.73 27.63
C SER A 429 -1.82 6.16 27.74
N ASP A 430 -1.59 5.42 28.82
CA ASP A 430 -0.37 4.66 29.05
C ASP A 430 -0.33 3.36 28.23
N VAL A 431 -1.45 2.98 27.63
CA VAL A 431 -1.58 1.79 26.78
C VAL A 431 -2.01 2.13 25.36
N GLU A 432 -1.73 1.18 24.46
CA GLU A 432 -2.21 1.23 23.09
C GLU A 432 -3.72 0.97 23.05
N LEU A 433 -4.52 2.02 22.93
CA LEU A 433 -5.98 1.94 22.98
C LEU A 433 -6.59 1.31 21.72
N TYR A 434 -5.89 1.39 20.58
CA TYR A 434 -6.42 0.90 19.30
C TYR A 434 -6.65 -0.61 19.30
N SER A 435 -5.64 -1.39 19.72
CA SER A 435 -5.67 -2.85 19.83
C SER A 435 -6.63 -3.37 20.91
N ARG A 436 -7.19 -2.47 21.72
CA ARG A 436 -8.16 -2.73 22.80
C ARG A 436 -9.59 -2.39 22.41
N GLY A 437 -9.84 -2.13 21.13
CA GLY A 437 -11.16 -1.82 20.60
C GLY A 437 -11.71 -0.47 21.04
N ALA A 438 -10.87 0.55 21.22
CA ALA A 438 -11.33 1.87 21.69
C ALA A 438 -12.57 2.41 20.94
N GLY A 439 -13.57 2.91 21.68
CA GLY A 439 -14.83 3.39 21.10
C GLY A 439 -15.41 4.58 21.86
N PRO A 440 -16.06 5.54 21.20
CA PRO A 440 -16.53 6.75 21.86
C PRO A 440 -17.87 6.52 22.58
N LEU A 441 -18.02 7.15 23.75
CA LEU A 441 -19.27 7.21 24.50
C LEU A 441 -19.98 8.56 24.28
N ALA A 442 -21.30 8.58 24.46
CA ALA A 442 -22.13 9.79 24.30
C ALA A 442 -21.71 10.94 25.24
N ASP A 443 -21.07 10.62 26.37
CA ASP A 443 -20.60 11.59 27.35
C ASP A 443 -19.18 12.12 27.08
N GLY A 444 -18.57 11.75 25.94
CA GLY A 444 -17.25 12.22 25.50
C GLY A 444 -16.06 11.43 26.07
N ARG A 445 -16.31 10.39 26.87
CA ARG A 445 -15.28 9.42 27.27
C ARG A 445 -15.02 8.41 26.16
N VAL A 446 -13.92 7.67 26.26
CA VAL A 446 -13.57 6.56 25.36
C VAL A 446 -13.54 5.25 26.14
N ALA A 447 -14.33 4.28 25.70
CA ALA A 447 -14.34 2.92 26.24
C ALA A 447 -13.27 2.05 25.58
N PHE A 448 -12.64 1.14 26.33
CA PHE A 448 -11.65 0.17 25.82
C PHE A 448 -11.52 -1.04 26.77
N VAL A 449 -11.01 -2.17 26.27
CA VAL A 449 -10.88 -3.41 27.05
C VAL A 449 -9.56 -3.47 27.83
N ARG A 450 -9.63 -3.88 29.09
CA ARG A 450 -8.51 -4.10 30.03
C ARG A 450 -8.45 -5.55 30.49
N ASN A 451 -7.32 -5.90 31.10
CA ASN A 451 -7.01 -7.24 31.60
C ASN A 451 -6.98 -8.30 30.47
N LEU A 452 -6.35 -7.95 29.35
CA LEU A 452 -6.18 -8.84 28.19
C LEU A 452 -5.01 -9.82 28.36
N TRP A 453 -4.00 -9.46 29.16
CA TRP A 453 -2.83 -10.27 29.49
C TRP A 453 -2.35 -10.02 30.92
N GLU A 454 -1.47 -10.90 31.42
CA GLU A 454 -0.93 -10.78 32.78
C GLU A 454 -0.17 -9.45 32.97
N GLY A 455 -0.54 -8.69 34.01
CA GLY A 455 0.02 -7.37 34.29
C GLY A 455 -0.65 -6.22 33.53
N ASP A 456 -1.72 -6.47 32.77
CA ASP A 456 -2.58 -5.47 32.14
C ASP A 456 -3.63 -4.89 33.10
N VAL A 457 -3.15 -4.31 34.19
CA VAL A 457 -3.94 -3.62 35.20
C VAL A 457 -3.38 -2.22 35.46
N PRO A 458 -4.23 -1.23 35.79
CA PRO A 458 -3.76 0.10 36.16
C PRO A 458 -2.79 0.04 37.34
N GLU A 459 -1.79 0.94 37.37
CA GLU A 459 -0.82 0.99 38.48
C GLU A 459 -1.47 1.18 39.86
N SER A 460 -2.66 1.78 39.93
CA SER A 460 -3.40 1.95 41.17
C SER A 460 -3.85 0.62 41.79
N ASP A 461 -4.09 -0.39 40.96
CA ASP A 461 -4.73 -1.64 41.37
C ASP A 461 -3.70 -2.75 41.62
N ARG A 462 -2.47 -2.59 41.08
CA ARG A 462 -1.34 -3.53 41.29
C ARG A 462 -0.98 -3.77 42.76
N ARG A 463 -1.17 -2.77 43.64
CA ARG A 463 -0.79 -2.90 45.05
C ARG A 463 -1.67 -3.89 45.81
N ASP A 464 -2.94 -3.97 45.41
CA ASP A 464 -3.90 -4.87 46.05
C ASP A 464 -3.70 -6.30 45.52
N GLU A 465 -3.30 -6.47 44.24
CA GLU A 465 -2.98 -7.78 43.65
C GLU A 465 -1.72 -8.44 44.26
N GLU A 466 -0.66 -7.67 44.55
CA GLU A 466 0.55 -8.23 45.18
C GLU A 466 0.28 -8.77 46.60
N GLU A 467 -0.75 -8.26 47.27
CA GLU A 467 -1.16 -8.70 48.60
C GLU A 467 -2.08 -9.93 48.50
N GLU A 468 -3.05 -9.95 47.58
CA GLU A 468 -3.94 -11.09 47.33
C GLU A 468 -3.22 -12.31 46.72
N ALA A 469 -2.26 -12.12 45.81
CA ALA A 469 -1.51 -13.22 45.20
C ALA A 469 -0.71 -14.04 46.23
N ARG A 470 -0.27 -13.41 47.33
CA ARG A 470 0.41 -14.11 48.43
C ARG A 470 -0.53 -14.99 49.24
N ASP A 471 -1.81 -14.65 49.27
CA ASP A 471 -2.83 -15.43 49.95
C ASP A 471 -3.34 -16.58 49.05
N GLU A 472 -3.46 -16.36 47.73
CA GLU A 472 -3.83 -17.42 46.76
C GLU A 472 -2.77 -18.52 46.61
N GLU A 473 -1.47 -18.17 46.54
CA GLU A 473 -0.37 -19.18 46.53
C GLU A 473 -0.43 -20.12 47.75
N ARG A 474 -1.03 -19.64 48.85
CA ARG A 474 -1.17 -20.40 50.10
C ARG A 474 -2.39 -21.32 50.10
N GLU A 475 -3.41 -21.02 49.31
CA GLU A 475 -4.63 -21.83 49.19
C GLU A 475 -4.50 -22.88 48.07
N GLU A 476 -3.80 -22.60 46.97
CA GLU A 476 -3.58 -23.55 45.86
C GLU A 476 -2.75 -24.78 46.26
N GLU A 477 -1.92 -24.71 47.31
CA GLU A 477 -1.22 -25.89 47.86
C GLU A 477 -2.14 -26.85 48.66
N SER A 478 -3.40 -26.47 48.93
CA SER A 478 -4.23 -27.18 49.92
C SER A 478 -5.40 -28.02 49.37
N GLU A 479 -5.84 -27.82 48.12
CA GLU A 479 -6.99 -28.56 47.57
C GLU A 479 -6.79 -29.00 46.10
N GLU A 480 -6.37 -30.26 45.92
CA GLU A 480 -6.49 -31.03 44.66
C GLU A 480 -7.97 -31.32 44.36
N ASP A 481 -8.77 -30.29 44.13
CA ASP A 481 -10.18 -30.43 43.79
C ASP A 481 -10.31 -30.69 42.27
N GLU A 482 -10.65 -31.94 41.89
CA GLU A 482 -10.77 -32.46 40.50
C GLU A 482 -11.81 -31.75 39.62
N ARG A 483 -12.41 -30.64 40.09
CA ARG A 483 -13.37 -29.85 39.31
C ARG A 483 -12.67 -29.20 38.10
N ASP A 484 -13.35 -29.25 36.96
CA ASP A 484 -12.90 -28.61 35.74
C ASP A 484 -12.58 -27.13 36.01
N PRO A 485 -11.35 -26.66 35.75
CA PRO A 485 -10.97 -25.27 35.95
C PRO A 485 -11.93 -24.26 35.31
N ARG A 486 -12.67 -24.68 34.27
CA ARG A 486 -13.68 -23.85 33.58
C ARG A 486 -14.92 -23.53 34.41
N ASP A 487 -15.21 -24.32 35.45
CA ASP A 487 -16.39 -24.14 36.31
C ASP A 487 -16.10 -23.29 37.56
N ARG A 488 -14.82 -22.97 37.81
CA ARG A 488 -14.44 -22.08 38.93
C ARG A 488 -14.78 -20.62 38.55
N PRO A 489 -15.49 -19.87 39.42
CA PRO A 489 -15.73 -18.45 39.17
C PRO A 489 -14.39 -17.71 39.08
N VAL A 490 -14.22 -16.90 38.03
CA VAL A 490 -13.01 -16.08 37.88
C VAL A 490 -13.01 -15.02 38.98
N PRO A 491 -11.92 -14.88 39.77
CA PRO A 491 -11.78 -13.80 40.75
C PRO A 491 -12.02 -12.45 40.09
N GLU A 492 -12.68 -11.51 40.80
CA GLU A 492 -13.14 -10.25 40.20
C GLU A 492 -12.01 -9.39 39.61
N HIS A 493 -10.81 -9.45 40.20
CA HIS A 493 -9.60 -8.76 39.74
C HIS A 493 -9.01 -9.41 38.47
N LYS A 494 -9.21 -10.72 38.24
CA LYS A 494 -8.76 -11.44 37.02
C LYS A 494 -9.76 -11.39 35.86
N ARG A 495 -10.92 -10.74 36.03
CA ARG A 495 -11.94 -10.64 34.98
C ARG A 495 -11.56 -9.59 33.96
N VAL A 496 -11.83 -9.89 32.69
CA VAL A 496 -11.81 -8.90 31.61
C VAL A 496 -12.88 -7.85 31.88
N TYR A 497 -12.54 -6.57 31.69
CA TYR A 497 -13.47 -5.47 31.93
C TYR A 497 -13.31 -4.35 30.90
N VAL A 498 -14.34 -3.52 30.79
CA VAL A 498 -14.33 -2.31 29.97
C VAL A 498 -14.05 -1.12 30.86
N ALA A 499 -12.97 -0.39 30.55
CA ALA A 499 -12.61 0.88 31.15
C ALA A 499 -13.08 2.04 30.27
N ALA A 500 -13.28 3.20 30.87
CA ALA A 500 -13.54 4.47 30.20
C ALA A 500 -12.46 5.49 30.58
N LEU A 501 -11.91 6.17 29.58
CA LEU A 501 -10.95 7.27 29.71
C LEU A 501 -11.65 8.61 29.48
N GLY A 502 -11.51 9.56 30.41
CA GLY A 502 -12.10 10.91 30.31
C GLY A 502 -11.07 12.04 30.21
N GLU A 503 -11.54 13.31 30.19
CA GLU A 503 -10.72 14.53 30.01
C GLU A 503 -9.51 14.64 30.97
N GLY A 504 -9.61 14.08 32.18
CA GLY A 504 -8.51 14.10 33.16
C GLY A 504 -7.46 13.01 32.98
N GLY A 505 -7.53 12.19 31.92
CA GLY A 505 -6.70 10.99 31.77
C GLY A 505 -7.01 9.90 32.81
N LYS A 506 -8.10 10.08 33.58
CA LYS A 506 -8.50 9.16 34.63
C LYS A 506 -9.29 8.01 34.01
N GLU A 507 -8.81 6.80 34.26
CA GLU A 507 -9.51 5.57 33.89
C GLU A 507 -10.57 5.21 34.92
N GLN A 508 -11.71 4.71 34.45
CA GLN A 508 -12.79 4.21 35.28
C GLN A 508 -13.35 2.91 34.70
N ARG A 509 -13.39 1.84 35.50
CA ARG A 509 -14.11 0.61 35.15
C ARG A 509 -15.62 0.90 35.03
N ILE A 510 -16.21 0.62 33.86
CA ILE A 510 -17.64 0.88 33.58
C ILE A 510 -18.47 -0.39 33.35
N ALA A 511 -17.81 -1.51 33.03
CA ALA A 511 -18.45 -2.81 32.92
C ALA A 511 -17.45 -3.95 33.16
N THR A 512 -17.92 -5.06 33.71
CA THR A 512 -17.13 -6.30 33.90
C THR A 512 -17.71 -7.40 33.05
N LEU A 513 -16.87 -8.26 32.48
CA LEU A 513 -17.31 -9.44 31.74
C LEU A 513 -17.11 -10.69 32.59
N ASP A 514 -18.09 -11.59 32.56
CA ASP A 514 -17.94 -12.93 33.14
C ASP A 514 -17.30 -13.85 32.10
N PHE A 515 -16.00 -13.63 31.85
CA PHE A 515 -15.26 -14.27 30.77
C PHE A 515 -13.87 -14.73 31.21
N ARG A 516 -13.54 -15.99 30.90
CA ARG A 516 -12.22 -16.58 31.08
C ARG A 516 -11.67 -16.95 29.70
N PRO A 517 -10.72 -16.19 29.14
CA PRO A 517 -10.17 -16.52 27.83
C PRO A 517 -9.39 -17.84 27.87
N LEU A 518 -9.48 -18.60 26.79
CA LEU A 518 -8.59 -19.72 26.52
C LEU A 518 -7.47 -19.22 25.60
N GLY A 519 -6.30 -18.96 26.17
CA GLY A 519 -5.14 -18.46 25.42
C GLY A 519 -5.11 -16.94 25.25
N GLU A 520 -4.62 -16.48 24.10
CA GLU A 520 -4.42 -15.05 23.83
C GLU A 520 -5.74 -14.37 23.45
N LEU A 521 -6.18 -13.41 24.27
CA LEU A 521 -7.39 -12.63 24.03
C LEU A 521 -7.13 -11.44 23.12
N ARG A 522 -7.97 -11.30 22.09
CA ARG A 522 -7.93 -10.21 21.10
C ARG A 522 -9.29 -9.54 21.01
N VAL A 523 -9.27 -8.23 20.72
CA VAL A 523 -10.49 -7.45 20.43
C VAL A 523 -10.55 -7.23 18.93
N LEU A 524 -11.59 -7.76 18.25
CA LEU A 524 -11.66 -7.76 16.78
C LEU A 524 -12.31 -6.49 16.17
N GLY A 525 -12.87 -5.60 17.00
CA GLY A 525 -13.53 -4.38 16.54
C GLY A 525 -13.64 -3.31 17.61
N SER A 526 -14.09 -2.12 17.22
CA SER A 526 -14.35 -1.03 18.16
C SER A 526 -15.56 -1.31 19.05
N ILE A 527 -15.51 -0.86 20.29
CA ILE A 527 -16.65 -0.82 21.20
C ILE A 527 -17.67 0.18 20.68
N GLU A 528 -18.90 -0.26 20.47
CA GLU A 528 -20.02 0.63 20.14
C GLU A 528 -20.95 0.78 21.34
N GLU A 529 -21.37 2.01 21.61
CA GLU A 529 -22.45 2.30 22.54
C GLU A 529 -23.76 2.49 21.77
N ASP A 530 -24.68 1.55 21.94
CA ASP A 530 -26.01 1.60 21.35
C ASP A 530 -26.88 2.73 21.97
N ASP A 531 -28.01 3.06 21.36
CA ASP A 531 -28.94 4.10 21.86
C ASP A 531 -29.46 3.82 23.28
N ASP A 532 -29.44 2.56 23.73
CA ASP A 532 -29.80 2.12 25.07
C ASP A 532 -28.61 2.08 26.05
N HIS A 533 -27.46 2.63 25.66
CA HIS A 533 -26.18 2.61 26.38
C HIS A 533 -25.61 1.20 26.61
N THR A 534 -26.02 0.23 25.79
CA THR A 534 -25.37 -1.09 25.74
C THR A 534 -24.04 -1.01 25.01
N LEU A 535 -23.00 -1.59 25.59
CA LEU A 535 -21.69 -1.74 24.97
C LEU A 535 -21.65 -3.03 24.16
N SER A 536 -21.37 -2.89 22.87
CA SER A 536 -21.42 -3.96 21.87
C SER A 536 -20.08 -4.09 21.14
N PHE A 537 -19.45 -5.26 21.16
CA PHE A 537 -18.17 -5.53 20.48
C PHE A 537 -17.88 -7.04 20.34
N ILE A 538 -16.78 -7.37 19.66
CA ILE A 538 -16.34 -8.74 19.39
C ILE A 538 -14.99 -9.02 20.06
N LEU A 539 -14.90 -10.15 20.76
CA LEU A 539 -13.68 -10.72 21.32
C LEU A 539 -13.32 -12.01 20.58
N ALA A 540 -12.04 -12.37 20.59
CA ALA A 540 -11.57 -13.67 20.11
C ALA A 540 -10.45 -14.23 21.00
N ASP A 541 -10.47 -15.53 21.24
CA ASP A 541 -9.40 -16.29 21.88
C ASP A 541 -9.06 -17.55 21.06
N ASP A 542 -8.33 -18.51 21.62
CA ASP A 542 -7.96 -19.75 20.93
C ASP A 542 -9.16 -20.71 20.75
N ASP A 543 -10.27 -20.55 21.49
CA ASP A 543 -11.49 -21.35 21.32
C ASP A 543 -12.46 -20.72 20.31
N GLY A 544 -12.39 -19.41 20.07
CA GLY A 544 -13.06 -18.79 18.92
C GLY A 544 -13.53 -17.37 19.18
N VAL A 545 -14.61 -16.98 18.50
CA VAL A 545 -15.15 -15.61 18.51
C VAL A 545 -16.37 -15.48 19.42
N TYR A 546 -16.43 -14.38 20.18
CA TYR A 546 -17.50 -14.06 21.12
C TYR A 546 -18.07 -12.67 20.86
N ALA A 547 -19.40 -12.57 20.88
CA ALA A 547 -20.11 -11.30 20.93
C ALA A 547 -20.31 -10.85 22.37
N VAL A 548 -20.00 -9.59 22.64
CA VAL A 548 -20.27 -8.92 23.91
C VAL A 548 -21.43 -7.95 23.72
N SER A 549 -22.44 -8.05 24.58
CA SER A 549 -23.53 -7.07 24.67
C SER A 549 -23.81 -6.79 26.15
N GLN A 550 -23.15 -5.76 26.67
CA GLN A 550 -23.08 -5.45 28.09
C GLN A 550 -23.69 -4.08 28.37
N PRO A 551 -24.88 -4.01 29.00
CA PRO A 551 -25.42 -2.74 29.45
C PRO A 551 -24.49 -2.10 30.49
N ALA A 552 -24.22 -0.80 30.34
CA ALA A 552 -23.36 -0.07 31.27
C ALA A 552 -23.93 -0.11 32.71
N GLY A 553 -23.08 -0.40 33.70
CA GLY A 553 -23.47 -0.41 35.13
C GLY A 553 -24.43 -1.52 35.57
N LYS A 554 -24.67 -2.54 34.73
CA LYS A 554 -25.41 -3.76 35.11
C LYS A 554 -24.45 -4.89 35.51
N GLU A 555 -25.00 -5.96 36.08
CA GLU A 555 -24.26 -7.20 36.38
C GLU A 555 -23.51 -7.71 35.15
N ALA A 556 -22.34 -8.30 35.41
CA ALA A 556 -21.47 -8.86 34.39
C ALA A 556 -22.21 -9.97 33.62
N ARG A 557 -22.18 -9.88 32.29
CA ARG A 557 -22.71 -10.92 31.41
C ARG A 557 -21.59 -11.74 30.82
N LYS A 558 -21.88 -13.03 30.59
CA LYS A 558 -21.00 -13.92 29.86
C LYS A 558 -21.05 -13.58 28.37
N PRO A 559 -19.90 -13.35 27.69
CA PRO A 559 -19.87 -13.20 26.24
C PRO A 559 -20.48 -14.41 25.53
N GLN A 560 -21.25 -14.14 24.46
CA GLN A 560 -21.91 -15.18 23.68
C GLN A 560 -20.95 -15.69 22.61
N ARG A 561 -20.52 -16.96 22.70
CA ARG A 561 -19.75 -17.59 21.62
C ARG A 561 -20.58 -17.64 20.34
N ILE A 562 -19.97 -17.28 19.22
CA ILE A 562 -20.58 -17.37 17.89
C ILE A 562 -20.11 -18.69 17.25
N PRO A 563 -21.00 -19.69 17.10
CA PRO A 563 -20.59 -21.01 16.62
C PRO A 563 -19.91 -20.96 15.25
N GLY A 564 -18.73 -21.58 15.14
CA GLY A 564 -17.98 -21.71 13.89
C GLY A 564 -17.29 -20.44 13.38
N ALA A 565 -17.44 -19.29 14.07
CA ALA A 565 -16.84 -18.05 13.63
C ALA A 565 -15.35 -17.98 14.02
N SER A 566 -14.52 -17.52 13.06
CA SER A 566 -13.11 -17.18 13.24
C SER A 566 -12.86 -15.67 13.28
N HIS A 567 -13.77 -14.88 12.69
CA HIS A 567 -13.71 -13.42 12.71
C HIS A 567 -15.10 -12.81 12.90
N GLY A 568 -15.17 -11.55 13.32
CA GLY A 568 -16.44 -10.81 13.35
C GLY A 568 -16.26 -9.33 13.61
N ARG A 569 -17.25 -8.54 13.20
CA ARG A 569 -17.28 -7.07 13.37
C ARG A 569 -18.70 -6.59 13.65
N ILE A 570 -18.82 -5.56 14.48
CA ILE A 570 -20.08 -4.84 14.75
C ILE A 570 -19.89 -3.38 14.32
N ARG A 571 -20.89 -2.82 13.63
CA ARG A 571 -21.00 -1.40 13.33
C ARG A 571 -22.44 -0.91 13.25
N GLY A 572 -22.75 0.23 13.86
CA GLY A 572 -24.09 0.84 13.86
C GLY A 572 -25.18 -0.11 14.36
N GLY A 573 -24.87 -0.93 15.37
CA GLY A 573 -25.79 -1.95 15.89
C GLY A 573 -26.07 -3.12 14.92
N ARG A 574 -25.22 -3.32 13.91
CA ARG A 574 -25.26 -4.45 12.96
C ARG A 574 -23.98 -5.25 13.07
N GLY A 575 -24.07 -6.56 12.97
CA GLY A 575 -22.90 -7.43 13.12
C GLY A 575 -22.80 -8.46 12.00
N LEU A 576 -21.56 -8.82 11.64
CA LEU A 576 -21.28 -9.98 10.82
C LEU A 576 -20.13 -10.79 11.43
N ALA A 577 -20.28 -12.11 11.45
CA ALA A 577 -19.27 -13.05 11.85
C ALA A 577 -19.02 -14.05 10.72
N LEU A 578 -17.74 -14.35 10.49
CA LEU A 578 -17.26 -15.18 9.39
C LEU A 578 -16.67 -16.47 9.98
N GLY A 579 -16.97 -17.61 9.36
CA GLY A 579 -16.44 -18.92 9.70
C GLY A 579 -16.24 -19.79 8.46
N ASP A 580 -15.57 -20.91 8.61
CA ASP A 580 -15.29 -21.83 7.50
C ASP A 580 -16.57 -22.45 6.91
N GLU A 581 -17.59 -22.65 7.76
CA GLU A 581 -18.89 -23.23 7.41
C GLU A 581 -19.89 -22.19 6.85
N GLY A 582 -19.57 -20.90 6.92
CA GLY A 582 -20.44 -19.83 6.44
C GLY A 582 -20.37 -18.54 7.28
N ILE A 583 -21.44 -17.75 7.22
CA ILE A 583 -21.52 -16.46 7.92
C ILE A 583 -22.75 -16.37 8.81
N SER A 584 -22.63 -15.57 9.87
CA SER A 584 -23.74 -15.21 10.76
C SER A 584 -23.88 -13.69 10.82
N ALA A 585 -25.11 -13.20 10.86
CA ALA A 585 -25.40 -11.77 11.00
C ALA A 585 -26.18 -11.47 12.28
N SER A 586 -25.92 -10.30 12.84
CA SER A 586 -26.68 -9.70 13.93
C SER A 586 -27.34 -8.39 13.47
N LYS A 587 -28.56 -8.16 13.93
CA LYS A 587 -29.34 -6.94 13.64
C LYS A 587 -29.55 -6.08 14.89
N ASP A 588 -28.94 -6.46 16.00
CA ASP A 588 -29.24 -5.97 17.35
C ASP A 588 -27.97 -5.84 18.21
N GLY A 589 -26.86 -5.39 17.61
CA GLY A 589 -25.61 -5.13 18.34
C GLY A 589 -24.95 -6.40 18.89
N GLY A 590 -25.12 -7.55 18.24
CA GLY A 590 -24.54 -8.82 18.65
C GLY A 590 -25.35 -9.59 19.69
N LYS A 591 -26.55 -9.13 20.08
CA LYS A 591 -27.44 -9.82 21.03
C LYS A 591 -27.99 -11.14 20.46
N THR A 592 -28.27 -11.18 19.16
CA THR A 592 -28.66 -12.40 18.45
C THR A 592 -27.92 -12.56 17.14
N TRP A 593 -27.65 -13.82 16.76
CA TRP A 593 -26.93 -14.18 15.55
C TRP A 593 -27.73 -15.20 14.75
N GLN A 594 -27.85 -14.95 13.45
CA GLN A 594 -28.58 -15.82 12.52
C GLN A 594 -27.68 -16.17 11.34
N SER A 595 -27.67 -17.43 10.94
CA SER A 595 -26.97 -17.86 9.72
C SER A 595 -27.50 -17.08 8.51
N VAL A 596 -26.59 -16.62 7.67
CA VAL A 596 -26.95 -15.93 6.42
C VAL A 596 -26.64 -16.85 5.25
N PRO A 597 -27.63 -17.16 4.40
CA PRO A 597 -27.39 -17.90 3.17
C PRO A 597 -26.41 -17.15 2.26
N LEU A 598 -25.47 -17.92 1.72
CA LEU A 598 -24.41 -17.42 0.85
C LEU A 598 -24.61 -17.94 -0.57
N PRO A 599 -24.59 -17.04 -1.58
CA PRO A 599 -24.37 -17.44 -2.95
C PRO A 599 -23.05 -18.24 -3.06
N GLU A 600 -23.03 -19.23 -3.96
CA GLU A 600 -21.85 -20.09 -4.17
C GLU A 600 -20.54 -19.29 -4.38
N PRO A 601 -20.51 -18.20 -5.17
CA PRO A 601 -19.29 -17.41 -5.34
C PRO A 601 -18.78 -16.77 -4.04
N VAL A 602 -19.68 -16.30 -3.17
CA VAL A 602 -19.29 -15.71 -1.88
C VAL A 602 -18.71 -16.78 -0.97
N ARG A 603 -19.31 -17.98 -0.97
CA ARG A 603 -18.82 -19.11 -0.18
C ARG A 603 -17.43 -19.55 -0.63
N ALA A 604 -17.19 -19.60 -1.94
CA ALA A 604 -15.87 -19.93 -2.49
C ALA A 604 -14.79 -18.90 -2.09
N SER A 605 -15.13 -17.61 -1.99
CA SER A 605 -14.18 -16.58 -1.54
C SER A 605 -13.81 -16.67 -0.06
N LEU A 606 -14.65 -17.24 0.80
CA LEU A 606 -14.39 -17.27 2.26
C LEU A 606 -13.13 -18.04 2.63
N SER A 607 -12.84 -19.16 1.95
CA SER A 607 -11.62 -19.94 2.22
C SER A 607 -10.34 -19.18 1.93
N ASP A 608 -10.38 -18.31 0.91
CA ASP A 608 -9.23 -17.52 0.47
C ASP A 608 -8.97 -16.30 1.38
N LEU A 609 -9.98 -15.88 2.15
CA LEU A 609 -9.92 -14.67 2.95
C LEU A 609 -9.30 -14.85 4.33
N SER A 610 -9.19 -16.07 4.86
CA SER A 610 -8.81 -16.34 6.26
C SER A 610 -7.52 -15.68 6.76
N GLY A 611 -6.60 -15.27 5.87
CA GLY A 611 -5.38 -14.51 6.20
C GLY A 611 -5.40 -13.00 5.90
N MET A 612 -6.50 -12.46 5.39
CA MET A 612 -6.62 -11.06 4.94
C MET A 612 -7.80 -10.31 5.57
N LEU A 613 -8.50 -10.92 6.54
CA LEU A 613 -9.72 -10.35 7.14
C LEU A 613 -9.47 -9.12 8.03
N ASP A 614 -8.21 -8.86 8.42
CA ASP A 614 -7.83 -7.63 9.12
C ASP A 614 -7.80 -6.40 8.19
N ASP A 615 -7.87 -6.60 6.87
CA ASP A 615 -7.93 -5.51 5.90
C ASP A 615 -9.37 -4.94 5.81
N PRO A 616 -9.61 -3.67 6.23
CA PRO A 616 -10.93 -3.05 6.15
C PRO A 616 -11.42 -2.84 4.71
N ALA A 617 -10.55 -2.97 3.70
CA ALA A 617 -10.91 -2.97 2.29
C ALA A 617 -11.50 -4.31 1.81
N LEU A 618 -11.31 -5.40 2.57
CA LEU A 618 -11.83 -6.72 2.24
C LEU A 618 -12.99 -7.12 3.15
N PHE A 619 -13.00 -6.69 4.42
CA PHE A 619 -14.12 -6.99 5.32
C PHE A 619 -14.59 -5.75 6.08
N ASN A 620 -15.79 -5.29 5.75
CA ASN A 620 -16.39 -4.13 6.40
C ASN A 620 -17.88 -4.32 6.65
N VAL A 621 -18.36 -3.71 7.74
CA VAL A 621 -19.76 -3.74 8.18
C VAL A 621 -20.21 -2.29 8.35
N SER A 622 -21.41 -1.96 7.91
CA SER A 622 -22.05 -0.65 8.09
C SER A 622 -23.54 -0.77 8.40
N GLU A 623 -24.19 0.35 8.68
CA GLU A 623 -25.65 0.38 8.83
C GLU A 623 -26.40 -0.06 7.57
N VAL A 624 -25.80 0.16 6.41
CA VAL A 624 -26.40 -0.12 5.10
C VAL A 624 -26.21 -1.58 4.71
N GLY A 625 -25.08 -2.19 5.07
CA GLY A 625 -24.74 -3.53 4.60
C GLY A 625 -23.35 -4.02 4.99
N VAL A 626 -22.81 -4.89 4.15
CA VAL A 626 -21.51 -5.54 4.33
C VAL A 626 -20.76 -5.55 3.01
N MET A 627 -19.44 -5.36 3.09
CA MET A 627 -18.49 -5.69 2.03
C MET A 627 -17.63 -6.87 2.48
N LEU A 628 -17.58 -7.91 1.64
CA LEU A 628 -16.79 -9.13 1.83
C LEU A 628 -16.08 -9.45 0.51
N ASP A 629 -14.79 -9.13 0.45
CA ASP A 629 -14.00 -9.08 -0.78
C ASP A 629 -14.71 -8.22 -1.84
N ARG A 630 -15.08 -8.82 -2.98
CA ARG A 630 -15.83 -8.15 -4.07
C ARG A 630 -17.34 -8.32 -3.95
N HIS A 631 -17.82 -8.92 -2.88
CA HIS A 631 -19.25 -9.18 -2.69
C HIS A 631 -19.82 -8.21 -1.68
N VAL A 632 -20.95 -7.62 -2.04
CA VAL A 632 -21.64 -6.65 -1.20
C VAL A 632 -23.02 -7.16 -0.87
N ARG A 633 -23.32 -7.24 0.43
CA ARG A 633 -24.67 -7.47 0.92
C ARG A 633 -25.28 -6.11 1.26
N ILE A 634 -26.40 -5.78 0.64
CA ILE A 634 -27.11 -4.53 0.88
C ILE A 634 -28.36 -4.85 1.67
N GLY A 635 -28.57 -4.15 2.78
CA GLY A 635 -29.71 -4.34 3.66
C GLY A 635 -29.54 -5.50 4.65
N TRP A 636 -30.34 -5.43 5.72
CA TRP A 636 -30.30 -6.37 6.85
C TRP A 636 -31.64 -7.12 7.02
N GLY A 637 -32.61 -6.91 6.14
CA GLY A 637 -33.95 -7.50 6.20
C GLY A 637 -34.02 -8.95 5.70
N ALA A 638 -35.19 -9.35 5.18
CA ALA A 638 -35.38 -10.65 4.55
C ALA A 638 -34.65 -10.71 3.20
N GLU A 639 -34.13 -11.88 2.85
CA GLU A 639 -33.39 -12.07 1.60
C GLU A 639 -34.31 -11.99 0.37
N GLN A 640 -33.88 -11.24 -0.64
CA GLN A 640 -34.49 -11.26 -1.96
C GLN A 640 -33.98 -12.45 -2.77
N PRO A 641 -34.85 -13.12 -3.54
CA PRO A 641 -34.43 -14.20 -4.43
C PRO A 641 -33.29 -13.75 -5.34
N HIS A 642 -32.26 -14.59 -5.44
CA HIS A 642 -31.15 -14.37 -6.35
C HIS A 642 -31.52 -14.94 -7.72
N ASP A 643 -31.47 -14.12 -8.77
CA ASP A 643 -31.61 -14.59 -10.15
C ASP A 643 -30.30 -15.29 -10.56
N GLU A 644 -30.30 -16.63 -10.56
CA GLU A 644 -29.18 -17.42 -11.11
C GLU A 644 -29.01 -17.10 -12.60
N ARG A 645 -27.83 -16.57 -12.96
CA ARG A 645 -27.50 -16.25 -14.35
C ARG A 645 -26.87 -17.47 -15.02
N ALA A 646 -27.40 -17.84 -16.19
CA ALA A 646 -26.77 -18.84 -17.02
C ALA A 646 -25.44 -18.29 -17.58
N ALA A 647 -24.38 -19.11 -17.54
CA ALA A 647 -23.12 -18.77 -18.18
C ALA A 647 -23.33 -18.65 -19.71
N PRO A 648 -22.84 -17.59 -20.35
CA PRO A 648 -22.98 -17.42 -21.79
C PRO A 648 -22.06 -18.40 -22.53
N PRO A 649 -22.47 -18.95 -23.68
CA PRO A 649 -21.60 -19.77 -24.50
C PRO A 649 -20.54 -18.89 -25.20
N PHE A 650 -19.28 -19.33 -25.19
CA PHE A 650 -18.18 -18.70 -25.92
C PHE A 650 -17.59 -19.66 -26.96
N ASP A 651 -17.42 -19.19 -28.19
CA ASP A 651 -16.83 -19.98 -29.28
C ASP A 651 -15.30 -19.84 -29.36
N VAL A 652 -14.72 -18.81 -28.72
CA VAL A 652 -13.30 -18.49 -28.77
C VAL A 652 -12.71 -18.39 -27.37
N THR A 653 -11.58 -19.08 -27.17
CA THR A 653 -10.80 -19.02 -25.93
C THR A 653 -9.54 -18.19 -26.15
N ILE A 654 -9.28 -17.22 -25.27
CA ILE A 654 -8.01 -16.49 -25.19
C ILE A 654 -7.09 -17.33 -24.31
N PRO A 655 -6.06 -17.97 -24.87
CA PRO A 655 -5.22 -18.89 -24.11
C PRO A 655 -4.46 -18.12 -23.03
N ARG A 656 -4.23 -18.79 -21.90
CA ARG A 656 -3.30 -18.36 -20.86
C ARG A 656 -1.97 -17.94 -21.50
N ALA A 657 -1.41 -16.83 -21.04
CA ALA A 657 -0.06 -16.47 -21.45
C ALA A 657 0.90 -17.57 -20.98
N GLU A 658 1.38 -18.38 -21.92
CA GLU A 658 2.41 -19.36 -21.61
C GLU A 658 3.66 -18.61 -21.19
N LEU A 659 4.08 -18.82 -19.94
CA LEU A 659 5.45 -18.52 -19.54
C LEU A 659 6.32 -19.30 -20.51
N SER A 660 6.94 -18.62 -21.48
CA SER A 660 7.84 -19.25 -22.46
C SER A 660 8.71 -20.23 -21.69
N PRO A 661 8.49 -21.55 -21.82
CA PRO A 661 9.14 -22.52 -20.96
C PRO A 661 10.63 -22.37 -21.24
N GLY A 662 11.33 -21.72 -20.30
CA GLY A 662 12.76 -21.55 -20.41
C GLY A 662 13.37 -22.94 -20.61
N PRO A 663 14.42 -23.09 -21.42
CA PRO A 663 14.99 -24.40 -21.67
C PRO A 663 15.48 -25.02 -20.35
N GLY A 664 14.95 -26.21 -20.03
CA GLY A 664 15.42 -27.04 -18.92
C GLY A 664 14.61 -26.93 -17.62
N ALA A 665 14.91 -27.86 -16.70
CA ALA A 665 14.35 -27.88 -15.36
C ALA A 665 14.92 -26.73 -14.51
N ASP A 666 14.20 -26.36 -13.45
CA ASP A 666 14.76 -25.50 -12.39
C ASP A 666 16.06 -26.12 -11.86
N ARG A 667 17.08 -25.30 -11.65
CA ARG A 667 18.37 -25.72 -11.09
C ARG A 667 18.44 -25.41 -9.61
N VAL A 668 19.14 -26.27 -8.88
CA VAL A 668 19.37 -26.19 -7.43
C VAL A 668 20.84 -25.87 -7.20
N LEU A 669 21.12 -24.92 -6.32
CA LEU A 669 22.49 -24.62 -5.89
C LEU A 669 22.95 -25.70 -4.90
N THR A 670 23.88 -26.55 -5.32
CA THR A 670 24.46 -27.60 -4.47
C THR A 670 25.85 -27.18 -4.06
N CYS A 671 26.15 -27.15 -2.76
CA CYS A 671 27.47 -26.83 -2.25
C CYS A 671 27.95 -27.84 -1.19
N THR A 672 29.26 -28.11 -1.22
CA THR A 672 29.96 -28.94 -0.21
C THR A 672 31.11 -28.15 0.42
N SER A 673 31.24 -28.18 1.74
CA SER A 673 32.27 -27.46 2.49
C SER A 673 33.60 -28.21 2.55
N GLU A 674 34.67 -27.55 2.11
CA GLU A 674 36.01 -28.16 2.00
C GLU A 674 36.92 -27.83 3.20
N GLY A 675 36.84 -26.62 3.76
CA GLY A 675 37.70 -26.19 4.87
C GLY A 675 37.51 -24.72 5.24
N ALA A 676 38.04 -24.28 6.38
CA ALA A 676 37.92 -22.89 6.83
C ALA A 676 38.79 -21.92 6.00
N ILE A 677 38.30 -20.71 5.78
CA ILE A 677 39.00 -19.60 5.12
C ILE A 677 38.72 -18.29 5.84
N GLN A 678 39.47 -17.24 5.49
CA GLN A 678 39.20 -15.89 5.97
C GLN A 678 38.15 -15.20 5.08
N GLY A 679 37.12 -14.62 5.70
CA GLY A 679 36.13 -13.81 5.03
C GLY A 679 35.22 -13.09 6.04
N THR A 680 34.48 -12.10 5.58
CA THR A 680 33.43 -11.43 6.37
C THR A 680 32.06 -11.90 5.88
N ALA A 681 31.24 -12.40 6.81
CA ALA A 681 29.88 -12.86 6.54
C ALA A 681 28.90 -11.68 6.38
N PRO A 682 27.72 -11.88 5.77
CA PRO A 682 26.62 -10.92 5.84
C PRO A 682 26.19 -10.69 7.30
N MET A 683 25.93 -9.43 7.65
CA MET A 683 25.57 -9.03 9.02
C MET A 683 24.05 -9.09 9.20
N PRO A 684 23.51 -9.67 10.30
CA PRO A 684 22.07 -9.83 10.47
C PRO A 684 21.35 -8.61 11.06
N SER A 685 22.08 -7.63 11.59
CA SER A 685 21.50 -6.44 12.22
C SER A 685 22.37 -5.19 12.10
N THR A 686 21.77 -4.02 12.31
CA THR A 686 22.45 -2.72 12.36
C THR A 686 23.51 -2.63 13.44
N SER A 687 23.32 -3.30 14.58
CA SER A 687 24.30 -3.35 15.67
C SER A 687 25.57 -4.09 15.25
N PHE A 688 25.45 -5.23 14.58
CA PHE A 688 26.60 -5.96 14.03
C PHE A 688 27.30 -5.20 12.92
N ILE A 689 26.54 -4.52 12.04
CA ILE A 689 27.12 -3.65 11.01
C ILE A 689 27.96 -2.54 11.65
N THR A 690 27.44 -1.91 12.70
CA THR A 690 28.15 -0.84 13.42
C THR A 690 29.41 -1.37 14.08
N GLN A 691 29.34 -2.54 14.73
CA GLN A 691 30.50 -3.18 15.35
C GLN A 691 31.57 -3.58 14.32
N LEU A 692 31.16 -3.97 13.11
CA LEU A 692 32.05 -4.32 12.01
C LEU A 692 32.75 -3.09 11.41
N LEU A 693 32.00 -2.00 11.18
CA LEU A 693 32.46 -0.86 10.40
C LEU A 693 33.02 0.29 11.24
N ALA A 694 32.59 0.44 12.50
CA ALA A 694 32.98 1.55 13.35
C ALA A 694 34.41 1.40 13.87
N LYS A 695 35.10 2.53 14.00
CA LYS A 695 36.41 2.56 14.63
C LYS A 695 36.28 2.25 16.12
N LYS A 696 37.11 1.35 16.63
CA LYS A 696 37.17 1.04 18.06
C LYS A 696 37.73 2.22 18.87
N GLY A 697 37.07 2.55 19.98
CA GLY A 697 37.53 3.52 20.98
C GLY A 697 36.82 4.88 20.92
N ALA A 698 36.84 5.61 22.05
CA ALA A 698 36.25 6.94 22.17
C ALA A 698 36.93 7.97 21.23
N ALA A 699 36.25 9.10 21.00
CA ALA A 699 36.87 10.25 20.34
C ALA A 699 38.07 10.76 21.17
N PRO A 700 39.20 11.16 20.56
CA PRO A 700 40.27 11.85 21.27
C PRO A 700 39.75 13.04 22.09
N LYS A 701 40.38 13.33 23.24
CA LYS A 701 40.01 14.48 24.08
C LYS A 701 40.06 15.78 23.27
N GLY A 702 39.01 16.61 23.35
CA GLY A 702 38.90 17.86 22.58
C GLY A 702 38.41 17.66 21.14
N THR A 703 37.95 16.46 20.79
CA THR A 703 37.38 16.15 19.47
C THR A 703 35.97 15.58 19.61
N ARG A 704 35.12 15.92 18.65
CA ARG A 704 33.80 15.32 18.47
C ARG A 704 33.92 14.20 17.45
N ARG A 705 33.23 13.08 17.69
CA ARG A 705 33.01 12.04 16.68
C ARG A 705 31.51 11.73 16.58
N THR A 706 30.98 11.73 15.37
CA THR A 706 29.61 11.29 15.07
C THR A 706 29.64 10.23 13.99
N SER A 707 28.75 9.24 14.08
CA SER A 707 28.65 8.17 13.10
C SER A 707 27.22 8.02 12.60
N LYS A 708 27.08 7.73 11.31
CA LYS A 708 25.78 7.53 10.65
C LYS A 708 25.87 6.30 9.74
N LEU A 709 24.98 5.36 9.97
CA LEU A 709 24.85 4.16 9.15
C LEU A 709 23.97 4.47 7.93
N SER A 710 24.31 3.90 6.77
CA SER A 710 23.40 3.94 5.63
C SER A 710 22.14 3.13 5.93
N PRO A 711 20.95 3.55 5.47
CA PRO A 711 19.78 2.68 5.50
C PRO A 711 20.07 1.40 4.70
N LEU A 712 19.47 0.29 5.13
CA LEU A 712 19.47 -0.94 4.32
C LEU A 712 18.67 -0.67 3.05
N ALA A 713 19.19 -1.12 1.91
CA ALA A 713 18.54 -0.92 0.62
C ALA A 713 17.59 -2.09 0.30
N ARG A 714 17.21 -2.20 -0.98
CA ARG A 714 16.15 -3.09 -1.49
C ARG A 714 16.37 -4.58 -1.24
N ASN A 715 17.62 -5.07 -1.20
CA ASN A 715 17.95 -6.48 -1.01
C ASN A 715 18.31 -6.83 0.45
N GLY A 716 18.07 -5.90 1.39
CA GLY A 716 18.24 -6.11 2.81
C GLY A 716 19.68 -6.44 3.18
N LEU A 717 19.91 -7.63 3.77
CA LEU A 717 21.23 -8.03 4.28
C LEU A 717 22.26 -8.34 3.19
N MET A 718 21.83 -8.45 1.93
CA MET A 718 22.72 -8.69 0.79
C MET A 718 23.21 -7.40 0.12
N ASP A 719 22.71 -6.24 0.55
CA ASP A 719 23.17 -4.95 0.04
C ASP A 719 24.52 -4.52 0.63
N VAL A 720 25.13 -3.53 -0.01
CA VAL A 720 26.31 -2.86 0.51
C VAL A 720 25.93 -2.04 1.73
N VAL A 721 26.55 -2.35 2.87
CA VAL A 721 26.37 -1.61 4.12
C VAL A 721 27.52 -0.64 4.31
N ALA A 722 27.23 0.55 4.82
CA ALA A 722 28.26 1.55 5.09
C ALA A 722 28.00 2.40 6.32
N LEU A 723 29.10 2.97 6.82
CA LEU A 723 29.16 3.87 7.94
C LEU A 723 29.98 5.11 7.54
N LEU A 724 29.40 6.29 7.73
CA LEU A 724 30.11 7.56 7.68
C LEU A 724 30.43 7.99 9.12
N GLU A 725 31.72 8.20 9.40
CA GLU A 725 32.18 8.82 10.64
C GLU A 725 32.72 10.24 10.35
N GLU A 726 32.25 11.22 11.10
CA GLU A 726 32.76 12.59 11.11
C GLU A 726 33.62 12.79 12.35
N GLU A 727 34.82 13.33 12.19
CA GLU A 727 35.75 13.66 13.28
C GLU A 727 36.28 15.09 13.11
N GLY A 728 36.33 15.85 14.21
CA GLY A 728 36.72 17.26 14.19
C GLY A 728 36.76 17.87 15.60
N SER A 729 36.98 19.18 15.70
CA SER A 729 36.98 19.87 16.99
C SER A 729 35.61 19.79 17.65
N ASP A 730 35.57 19.69 18.99
CA ASP A 730 34.33 19.79 19.78
C ASP A 730 33.87 21.25 20.00
N LYS A 731 34.63 22.23 19.52
CA LYS A 731 34.28 23.65 19.64
C LYS A 731 33.01 23.99 18.83
N PRO A 732 32.07 24.75 19.41
CA PRO A 732 30.89 25.22 18.69
C PRO A 732 31.25 25.95 17.39
N GLY A 733 30.50 25.67 16.31
CA GLY A 733 30.72 26.29 14.99
C GLY A 733 31.92 25.77 14.20
N SER A 734 32.70 24.82 14.74
CA SER A 734 33.75 24.15 13.95
C SER A 734 33.16 23.24 12.87
N GLU A 735 33.85 23.10 11.74
CA GLU A 735 33.52 22.10 10.71
C GLU A 735 34.18 20.75 11.05
N PRO A 736 33.60 19.61 10.62
CA PRO A 736 34.31 18.33 10.65
C PRO A 736 35.64 18.44 9.91
N ALA A 737 36.72 17.97 10.54
CA ALA A 737 38.06 18.00 9.96
C ALA A 737 38.32 16.79 9.06
N LYS A 738 37.61 15.69 9.31
CA LYS A 738 37.82 14.40 8.66
C LYS A 738 36.51 13.64 8.51
N TRP A 739 36.32 13.07 7.33
CA TRP A 739 35.35 12.01 7.06
C TRP A 739 36.07 10.67 6.94
N THR A 740 35.47 9.64 7.52
CA THR A 740 35.86 8.24 7.32
C THR A 740 34.64 7.48 6.81
N LEU A 741 34.73 6.97 5.59
CA LEU A 741 33.71 6.15 4.95
C LEU A 741 34.15 4.70 5.01
N SER A 742 33.43 3.86 5.74
CA SER A 742 33.67 2.42 5.81
C SER A 742 32.51 1.68 5.15
N TRP A 743 32.79 0.69 4.29
CA TRP A 743 31.74 -0.11 3.64
C TRP A 743 32.12 -1.58 3.53
N HIS A 744 31.10 -2.42 3.39
CA HIS A 744 31.23 -3.85 3.15
C HIS A 744 30.18 -4.30 2.12
N ASP A 745 30.64 -4.98 1.07
CA ASP A 745 29.79 -5.61 0.07
C ASP A 745 29.59 -7.08 0.44
N ALA A 746 28.36 -7.42 0.85
CA ALA A 746 28.00 -8.78 1.25
C ALA A 746 28.08 -9.79 0.10
N THR A 747 28.05 -9.32 -1.16
CA THR A 747 28.13 -10.18 -2.36
C THR A 747 29.56 -10.49 -2.80
N GLU A 748 30.56 -9.76 -2.28
CA GLU A 748 31.96 -9.91 -2.66
C GLU A 748 32.57 -11.20 -2.10
N LEU A 749 33.14 -12.04 -2.97
CA LEU A 749 33.91 -13.21 -2.55
C LEU A 749 35.16 -12.79 -1.76
N GLY A 750 35.32 -13.36 -0.56
CA GLY A 750 36.35 -12.96 0.38
C GLY A 750 36.18 -11.53 0.86
N GLY A 751 34.95 -11.00 0.83
CA GLY A 751 34.62 -9.61 1.10
C GLY A 751 35.28 -9.08 2.37
N LYS A 752 35.89 -7.90 2.25
CA LYS A 752 36.61 -7.21 3.34
C LYS A 752 35.95 -5.87 3.63
N VAL A 753 36.08 -5.38 4.85
CA VAL A 753 35.75 -3.99 5.16
C VAL A 753 36.74 -3.08 4.43
N ARG A 754 36.20 -2.11 3.72
CA ARG A 754 36.96 -1.12 2.97
C ARG A 754 36.72 0.23 3.60
N THR A 755 37.76 1.06 3.61
CA THR A 755 37.71 2.36 4.27
C THR A 755 38.39 3.41 3.40
N TRP A 756 37.75 4.57 3.31
CA TRP A 756 38.37 5.80 2.83
C TRP A 756 38.37 6.83 3.95
N SER A 757 39.42 7.65 4.02
CA SER A 757 39.56 8.73 4.98
C SER A 757 40.09 9.98 4.28
N GLY A 758 39.45 11.12 4.49
CA GLY A 758 39.90 12.40 3.91
C GLY A 758 39.15 13.60 4.51
N PRO A 759 39.54 14.82 4.17
CA PRO A 759 38.78 16.01 4.57
C PRO A 759 37.42 16.03 3.85
N PRO A 760 36.34 16.51 4.51
CA PRO A 760 35.07 16.76 3.83
C PRO A 760 35.22 17.90 2.80
N PRO A 761 34.27 18.05 1.85
CA PRO A 761 34.23 19.23 0.98
C PRO A 761 34.23 20.53 1.80
N LYS A 762 34.85 21.59 1.27
CA LYS A 762 34.90 22.89 1.96
C LYS A 762 33.51 23.42 2.28
N GLY A 763 33.29 23.94 3.49
CA GLY A 763 32.00 24.50 3.90
C GLY A 763 30.96 23.47 4.33
N THR A 764 31.40 22.26 4.69
CA THR A 764 30.52 21.17 5.12
C THR A 764 30.30 21.29 6.63
N ALA A 765 29.06 21.47 7.07
CA ALA A 765 28.71 21.46 8.48
C ALA A 765 28.65 20.03 9.06
N TRP A 766 28.69 19.91 10.39
CA TRP A 766 28.40 18.66 11.09
C TRP A 766 27.01 18.11 10.78
N GLY A 767 26.82 16.81 10.98
CA GLY A 767 25.51 16.16 10.85
C GLY A 767 25.24 15.68 9.44
N ALA A 768 26.29 15.29 8.71
CA ALA A 768 26.14 14.66 7.42
C ALA A 768 25.34 13.36 7.53
N GLU A 769 24.34 13.21 6.67
CA GLU A 769 23.45 12.06 6.66
C GLU A 769 23.74 11.18 5.44
N LEU A 770 24.11 9.93 5.69
CA LEU A 770 24.35 8.94 4.65
C LEU A 770 23.02 8.34 4.17
N ARG A 771 22.60 8.68 2.95
CA ARG A 771 21.27 8.32 2.41
C ARG A 771 21.27 7.05 1.57
N ALA A 772 22.34 6.80 0.82
CA ALA A 772 22.46 5.62 -0.03
C ALA A 772 23.93 5.25 -0.22
N THR A 773 24.18 3.94 -0.38
CA THR A 773 25.51 3.40 -0.66
C THR A 773 25.41 2.29 -1.70
N ALA A 774 26.35 2.29 -2.64
CA ALA A 774 26.62 1.15 -3.51
C ALA A 774 28.13 0.89 -3.56
N GLY A 775 28.53 -0.34 -3.86
CA GLY A 775 29.92 -0.75 -3.87
C GLY A 775 30.17 -1.89 -4.84
N ALA A 776 31.40 -1.95 -5.35
CA ALA A 776 31.92 -3.06 -6.15
C ALA A 776 33.43 -3.15 -5.93
N GLY A 777 33.84 -4.03 -5.00
CA GLY A 777 35.22 -4.12 -4.54
C GLY A 777 35.71 -2.79 -3.96
N ALA A 778 36.88 -2.31 -4.39
CA ALA A 778 37.51 -1.07 -3.89
C ALA A 778 36.76 0.23 -4.26
N ARG A 779 35.70 0.13 -5.05
CA ARG A 779 34.91 1.25 -5.53
C ARG A 779 33.59 1.31 -4.77
N ALA A 780 33.13 2.51 -4.50
CA ALA A 780 31.86 2.79 -3.87
C ALA A 780 31.30 4.13 -4.35
N LEU A 781 29.99 4.27 -4.27
CA LEU A 781 29.24 5.50 -4.48
C LEU A 781 28.39 5.73 -3.23
N PHE A 782 28.54 6.89 -2.60
CA PHE A 782 27.78 7.32 -1.44
C PHE A 782 26.97 8.56 -1.77
N THR A 783 25.75 8.62 -1.26
CA THR A 783 24.91 9.83 -1.26
C THR A 783 24.87 10.41 0.13
N VAL A 784 25.33 11.64 0.29
CA VAL A 784 25.40 12.34 1.58
C VAL A 784 24.56 13.62 1.53
N ARG A 785 23.65 13.79 2.47
CA ARG A 785 22.91 15.06 2.66
C ARG A 785 23.55 15.86 3.78
N VAL A 786 23.94 17.10 3.50
CA VAL A 786 24.59 17.97 4.50
C VAL A 786 24.25 19.43 4.24
N GLY A 787 23.79 20.14 5.27
CA GLY A 787 23.42 21.56 5.15
C GLY A 787 22.39 21.84 4.04
N GLY A 788 21.41 20.96 3.84
CA GLY A 788 20.40 21.07 2.79
C GLY A 788 20.88 20.73 1.37
N LYS A 789 22.16 20.43 1.17
CA LYS A 789 22.74 20.04 -0.12
C LYS A 789 22.83 18.52 -0.23
N ASN A 790 22.76 18.02 -1.46
CA ASN A 790 23.04 16.62 -1.76
C ASN A 790 24.42 16.49 -2.41
N LEU A 791 25.22 15.58 -1.88
CA LEU A 791 26.57 15.27 -2.35
C LEU A 791 26.62 13.82 -2.82
N LEU A 792 27.18 13.61 -4.01
CA LEU A 792 27.65 12.31 -4.45
C LEU A 792 29.14 12.19 -4.18
N VAL A 793 29.55 11.07 -3.59
CA VAL A 793 30.94 10.78 -3.25
C VAL A 793 31.28 9.43 -3.87
N ARG A 794 32.23 9.38 -4.79
CA ARG A 794 32.71 8.11 -5.37
C ARG A 794 34.15 7.84 -4.97
N THR A 795 34.46 6.59 -4.63
CA THR A 795 35.85 6.14 -4.42
C THR A 795 36.41 5.54 -5.70
N LYS A 796 37.72 5.76 -5.95
CA LYS A 796 38.44 5.20 -7.10
C LYS A 796 39.14 3.91 -6.73
N ALA A 797 39.30 3.00 -7.70
CA ALA A 797 40.03 1.76 -7.46
C ALA A 797 41.50 2.00 -7.04
N GLY A 798 42.14 3.05 -7.58
CA GLY A 798 43.52 3.45 -7.25
C GLY A 798 43.70 4.19 -5.92
N GLY A 799 42.63 4.34 -5.13
CA GLY A 799 42.61 5.21 -3.95
C GLY A 799 42.30 6.66 -4.31
N GLY A 800 41.58 7.35 -3.42
CA GLY A 800 41.06 8.70 -3.64
C GLY A 800 39.55 8.74 -3.85
N VAL A 801 39.01 9.96 -3.81
CA VAL A 801 37.57 10.23 -3.88
C VAL A 801 37.30 11.41 -4.81
N GLU A 802 36.19 11.34 -5.54
CA GLU A 802 35.59 12.49 -6.23
C GLU A 802 34.27 12.84 -5.56
N THR A 803 33.98 14.13 -5.48
CA THR A 803 32.73 14.64 -4.92
C THR A 803 32.03 15.54 -5.93
N ALA A 804 30.71 15.44 -5.99
CA ALA A 804 29.87 16.32 -6.81
C ALA A 804 28.68 16.79 -5.97
N THR A 805 28.43 18.10 -5.93
CA THR A 805 27.16 18.63 -5.42
C THR A 805 26.12 18.52 -6.53
N VAL A 806 24.99 17.89 -6.24
CA VAL A 806 23.98 17.58 -7.26
C VAL A 806 22.57 17.90 -6.80
N GLY A 807 21.67 18.07 -7.79
CA GLY A 807 20.24 18.09 -7.56
C GLY A 807 19.69 16.72 -7.15
N TYR A 808 18.46 16.70 -6.64
CA TYR A 808 17.78 15.47 -6.24
C TYR A 808 17.54 14.51 -7.42
N ASP A 809 17.36 15.07 -8.61
CA ASP A 809 17.16 14.37 -9.89
C ASP A 809 18.36 13.53 -10.35
N LEU A 810 19.55 13.77 -9.79
CA LEU A 810 20.77 13.01 -10.10
C LEU A 810 21.13 11.98 -9.02
N LEU A 811 20.38 11.90 -7.92
CA LEU A 811 20.68 10.94 -6.85
C LEU A 811 20.29 9.52 -7.24
N PRO A 812 21.06 8.49 -6.83
CA PRO A 812 20.62 7.11 -6.99
C PRO A 812 19.39 6.84 -6.13
N SER A 813 18.32 6.33 -6.74
CA SER A 813 17.16 5.77 -6.01
C SER A 813 17.15 4.25 -5.99
N ASN A 814 17.90 3.62 -6.91
CA ASN A 814 17.81 2.19 -7.22
C ASN A 814 19.21 1.59 -7.45
N GLU A 815 19.26 0.49 -8.20
CA GLU A 815 20.46 -0.21 -8.65
C GLU A 815 21.55 0.73 -9.18
N VAL A 816 22.78 0.53 -8.69
CA VAL A 816 24.00 1.22 -9.14
C VAL A 816 24.96 0.16 -9.67
N VAL A 817 25.45 0.36 -10.88
CA VAL A 817 26.37 -0.56 -11.56
C VAL A 817 27.71 0.11 -11.85
N PHE A 818 28.80 -0.64 -11.72
CA PHE A 818 30.17 -0.15 -11.86
C PHE A 818 30.85 -0.82 -13.06
N GLY A 819 31.20 -0.07 -14.11
CA GLY A 819 31.87 -0.60 -15.30
C GLY A 819 33.32 -0.98 -15.06
N ALA A 820 33.82 -2.04 -15.70
CA ALA A 820 35.23 -2.45 -15.64
C ALA A 820 36.19 -1.65 -16.55
N ASP A 821 35.66 -0.85 -17.48
CA ASP A 821 36.46 -0.16 -18.50
C ASP A 821 37.21 1.09 -18.00
N LYS A 822 38.15 1.57 -18.82
CA LYS A 822 38.90 2.82 -18.59
C LYS A 822 37.94 4.00 -18.38
N GLY A 823 38.20 4.81 -17.35
CA GLY A 823 37.31 5.92 -16.95
C GLY A 823 36.31 5.54 -15.84
N GLU A 824 36.21 4.25 -15.51
CA GLU A 824 35.40 3.70 -14.42
C GLU A 824 33.98 4.29 -14.39
N PRO A 825 33.17 4.15 -15.46
CA PRO A 825 31.80 4.65 -15.46
C PRO A 825 30.97 3.97 -14.35
N ILE A 826 30.24 4.79 -13.60
CA ILE A 826 29.22 4.33 -12.65
C ILE A 826 27.87 4.75 -13.22
N ALA A 827 26.90 3.85 -13.30
CA ALA A 827 25.57 4.16 -13.82
C ALA A 827 24.48 3.77 -12.83
N TRP A 828 23.38 4.52 -12.85
CA TRP A 828 22.20 4.24 -12.03
C TRP A 828 20.95 4.81 -12.69
N LEU A 829 19.80 4.36 -12.21
CA LEU A 829 18.49 4.91 -12.57
C LEU A 829 17.95 5.79 -11.45
N ARG A 830 17.39 6.93 -11.83
CA ARG A 830 16.55 7.77 -10.98
C ARG A 830 15.24 8.03 -11.71
N ASP A 831 14.13 7.56 -11.15
CA ASP A 831 12.82 7.64 -11.80
C ASP A 831 12.91 7.06 -13.22
N THR A 832 12.79 7.86 -14.28
CA THR A 832 13.02 7.43 -15.68
C THR A 832 14.40 7.78 -16.24
N ALA A 833 15.21 8.58 -15.54
CA ALA A 833 16.51 9.04 -16.02
C ALA A 833 17.60 7.98 -15.83
N LEU A 834 18.33 7.69 -16.91
CA LEU A 834 19.57 6.92 -16.89
C LEU A 834 20.74 7.87 -16.71
N ILE A 835 21.42 7.75 -15.58
CA ILE A 835 22.50 8.64 -15.17
C ILE A 835 23.82 7.90 -15.22
N VAL A 836 24.87 8.60 -15.65
CA VAL A 836 26.24 8.10 -15.62
C VAL A 836 27.16 9.11 -14.96
N TRP A 837 28.16 8.59 -14.25
CA TRP A 837 29.29 9.36 -13.75
C TRP A 837 30.59 8.71 -14.20
N VAL A 838 31.29 9.38 -15.10
CA VAL A 838 32.64 9.00 -15.55
C VAL A 838 33.67 9.75 -14.69
N THR A 839 34.78 9.09 -14.37
CA THR A 839 35.84 9.69 -13.54
C THR A 839 36.36 10.98 -14.17
N GLY A 840 36.44 12.05 -13.39
CA GLY A 840 36.89 13.38 -13.84
C GLY A 840 35.79 14.26 -14.47
N ASP A 841 34.59 13.71 -14.69
CA ASP A 841 33.42 14.44 -15.17
C ASP A 841 32.43 14.73 -14.03
N SER A 842 31.38 15.53 -14.31
CA SER A 842 30.18 15.61 -13.46
C SER A 842 29.16 14.52 -13.82
N PRO A 843 28.37 14.02 -12.85
CA PRO A 843 27.28 13.09 -13.12
C PRO A 843 26.25 13.75 -14.06
N ARG A 844 25.76 13.00 -15.04
CA ARG A 844 24.85 13.52 -16.08
C ARG A 844 23.85 12.49 -16.54
N ILE A 845 22.68 12.95 -16.98
CA ILE A 845 21.66 12.12 -17.62
C ILE A 845 22.09 11.86 -19.06
N ILE A 846 22.12 10.60 -19.48
CA ILE A 846 22.46 10.21 -20.85
C ILE A 846 21.26 9.72 -21.67
N GLY A 847 20.15 9.41 -21.01
CA GLY A 847 18.92 9.01 -21.65
C GLY A 847 17.81 8.79 -20.64
N HIS A 848 16.64 8.42 -21.14
CA HIS A 848 15.52 8.04 -20.28
C HIS A 848 14.96 6.67 -20.67
N VAL A 849 14.41 5.96 -19.70
CA VAL A 849 13.81 4.62 -19.83
C VAL A 849 12.51 4.62 -19.06
N ALA A 850 11.39 4.71 -19.79
CA ALA A 850 10.07 4.56 -19.20
C ALA A 850 9.90 3.11 -18.72
N ALA A 851 9.37 2.91 -17.53
CA ALA A 851 8.95 1.59 -17.09
C ALA A 851 7.78 1.79 -16.13
N THR A 852 6.58 1.56 -16.64
CA THR A 852 5.35 1.69 -15.86
C THR A 852 5.10 0.40 -15.08
N ARG A 853 5.40 -0.76 -15.69
CA ARG A 853 5.15 -2.07 -15.06
C ARG A 853 6.31 -3.07 -15.23
N SER A 854 7.28 -2.79 -16.09
CA SER A 854 8.47 -3.62 -16.27
C SER A 854 9.54 -3.38 -15.20
N ALA A 855 10.29 -4.43 -14.85
CA ALA A 855 11.52 -4.25 -14.12
C ALA A 855 12.63 -3.76 -15.05
N ARG A 856 13.38 -2.78 -14.55
CA ARG A 856 14.62 -2.30 -15.17
C ARG A 856 15.79 -2.91 -14.44
N THR A 857 16.68 -3.55 -15.19
CA THR A 857 17.96 -4.04 -14.68
C THR A 857 19.07 -3.40 -15.49
N LEU A 858 20.01 -2.77 -14.80
CA LEU A 858 21.18 -2.18 -15.43
C LEU A 858 22.25 -3.24 -15.63
N GLY A 859 22.82 -3.26 -16.83
CA GLY A 859 24.00 -4.04 -17.12
C GLY A 859 25.26 -3.29 -16.71
N GLU A 860 26.33 -4.03 -16.45
CA GLU A 860 27.65 -3.43 -16.25
C GLU A 860 28.00 -2.51 -17.44
N PRO A 861 28.34 -1.23 -17.19
CA PRO A 861 28.74 -0.33 -18.26
C PRO A 861 29.95 -0.86 -19.05
N THR A 862 29.87 -0.78 -20.37
CA THR A 862 30.91 -1.21 -21.32
C THR A 862 31.36 -0.04 -22.20
N LYS A 863 32.41 -0.25 -22.99
CA LYS A 863 32.86 0.68 -24.03
C LYS A 863 31.76 1.08 -25.04
N ASP A 864 30.80 0.19 -25.29
CA ASP A 864 29.72 0.40 -26.25
C ASP A 864 28.55 1.19 -25.61
N GLY A 865 28.50 1.22 -24.27
CA GLY A 865 27.48 1.93 -23.51
C GLY A 865 27.01 1.18 -22.27
N ILE A 866 25.89 1.63 -21.72
CA ILE A 866 25.22 1.04 -20.56
C ILE A 866 24.08 0.14 -21.08
N PRO A 867 24.17 -1.18 -20.91
CA PRO A 867 23.06 -2.07 -21.22
C PRO A 867 21.90 -1.84 -20.25
N VAL A 868 20.68 -1.84 -20.78
CA VAL A 868 19.44 -1.77 -20.01
C VAL A 868 18.55 -2.91 -20.45
N LEU A 869 18.20 -3.77 -19.51
CA LEU A 869 17.26 -4.86 -19.71
C LEU A 869 15.91 -4.49 -19.09
N LEU A 870 14.87 -4.53 -19.91
CA LEU A 870 13.49 -4.50 -19.48
C LEU A 870 12.97 -5.92 -19.42
N SER A 871 12.33 -6.28 -18.31
CA SER A 871 11.76 -7.63 -18.14
C SER A 871 10.45 -7.58 -17.38
N SER A 872 9.55 -8.49 -17.74
CA SER A 872 8.28 -8.69 -17.03
C SER A 872 7.92 -10.18 -17.01
N TYR A 873 6.64 -10.59 -16.99
CA TYR A 873 6.28 -12.00 -16.79
C TYR A 873 6.62 -12.90 -17.99
N ASP A 874 6.31 -12.48 -19.20
CA ASP A 874 6.39 -13.31 -20.41
C ASP A 874 7.32 -12.74 -21.50
N TRP A 875 7.96 -11.59 -21.27
CA TRP A 875 8.84 -10.95 -22.25
C TRP A 875 10.06 -10.27 -21.60
N SER A 876 11.07 -9.98 -22.42
CA SER A 876 12.17 -9.09 -22.08
C SER A 876 12.77 -8.44 -23.32
N ALA A 877 13.27 -7.21 -23.18
CA ALA A 877 13.94 -6.48 -24.24
C ALA A 877 15.21 -5.79 -23.72
N LEU A 878 16.24 -5.74 -24.56
CA LEU A 878 17.55 -5.20 -24.25
C LEU A 878 17.89 -4.05 -25.20
N ARG A 879 18.50 -3.00 -24.65
CA ARG A 879 19.12 -1.91 -25.41
C ARG A 879 20.42 -1.46 -24.76
N ILE A 880 21.39 -1.03 -25.56
CA ILE A 880 22.63 -0.41 -25.09
C ILE A 880 22.55 1.11 -25.30
N PHE A 881 22.72 1.87 -24.22
CA PHE A 881 22.72 3.33 -24.24
C PHE A 881 24.16 3.84 -24.32
N PRO A 882 24.58 4.48 -25.43
CA PRO A 882 25.96 4.91 -25.58
C PRO A 882 26.31 5.98 -24.54
N ILE A 883 27.54 5.92 -24.02
CA ILE A 883 28.08 6.95 -23.11
C ILE A 883 28.75 8.02 -23.97
N PRO A 884 28.23 9.27 -24.02
CA PRO A 884 28.89 10.33 -24.76
C PRO A 884 30.31 10.58 -24.20
N PRO A 885 31.29 10.90 -25.07
CA PRO A 885 32.66 11.17 -24.62
C PRO A 885 32.70 12.33 -23.60
N PRO A 886 33.74 12.40 -22.76
CA PRO A 886 33.93 13.51 -21.83
C PRO A 886 33.91 14.84 -22.57
N GLU A 887 33.29 15.84 -21.97
CA GLU A 887 33.22 17.14 -22.61
C GLU A 887 34.56 17.84 -22.60
N LYS A 888 34.88 18.56 -23.67
CA LYS A 888 35.94 19.56 -23.59
C LYS A 888 35.50 20.60 -22.58
N LYS A 889 36.35 20.88 -21.59
CA LYS A 889 36.08 21.85 -20.51
C LYS A 889 35.44 23.13 -21.07
N GLY A 890 34.18 23.39 -20.69
CA GLY A 890 33.40 24.57 -21.10
C GLY A 890 32.37 24.34 -22.22
N ALA A 891 32.28 23.15 -22.81
CA ALA A 891 31.15 22.80 -23.69
C ALA A 891 29.87 22.56 -22.87
N PRO A 892 28.67 22.83 -23.44
CA PRO A 892 27.41 22.48 -22.80
C PRO A 892 27.15 20.97 -22.86
N PRO A 893 26.61 20.35 -21.78
CA PRO A 893 26.34 18.92 -21.69
C PRO A 893 25.56 18.41 -22.91
N PRO A 894 25.94 17.25 -23.49
CA PRO A 894 25.16 16.67 -24.56
C PRO A 894 23.73 16.44 -24.07
N LEU A 895 22.77 16.73 -24.95
CA LEU A 895 21.37 16.49 -24.63
C LEU A 895 21.18 14.98 -24.37
N PRO A 896 20.41 14.61 -23.32
CA PRO A 896 20.06 13.22 -23.09
C PRO A 896 19.42 12.59 -24.32
N LEU A 897 19.74 11.33 -24.60
CA LEU A 897 19.08 10.58 -25.66
C LEU A 897 17.58 10.50 -25.39
N ALA A 898 16.79 10.98 -26.34
CA ALA A 898 15.36 10.77 -26.33
C ALA A 898 15.09 9.26 -26.39
N PRO A 899 14.15 8.73 -25.60
CA PRO A 899 13.81 7.32 -25.71
C PRO A 899 13.15 7.04 -27.06
N THR A 900 13.67 6.03 -27.76
CA THR A 900 13.22 5.64 -29.11
C THR A 900 12.69 4.21 -29.10
N LEU A 901 11.75 3.91 -29.99
CA LEU A 901 11.27 2.56 -30.24
C LEU A 901 12.35 1.69 -30.91
N ASP A 902 13.27 2.30 -31.64
CA ASP A 902 14.39 1.63 -32.29
C ASP A 902 15.51 1.27 -31.31
N GLY A 903 16.27 0.24 -31.65
CA GLY A 903 17.45 -0.21 -30.90
C GLY A 903 17.15 -1.17 -29.75
N TRP A 904 15.88 -1.55 -29.57
CA TRP A 904 15.48 -2.61 -28.66
C TRP A 904 15.50 -3.96 -29.37
N THR A 905 16.02 -4.98 -28.69
CA THR A 905 16.09 -6.35 -29.19
C THR A 905 15.47 -7.28 -28.17
N ALA A 906 14.77 -8.33 -28.63
CA ALA A 906 14.26 -9.36 -27.74
C ALA A 906 15.43 -10.01 -26.98
N ALA A 907 15.25 -10.23 -25.69
CA ALA A 907 16.25 -10.80 -24.80
C ALA A 907 15.66 -11.94 -23.97
N PRO A 908 16.49 -12.84 -23.43
CA PRO A 908 16.03 -13.84 -22.47
C PRO A 908 15.38 -13.18 -21.27
N ASN A 909 14.28 -13.74 -20.79
CA ASN A 909 13.65 -13.28 -19.57
C ASN A 909 14.39 -13.78 -18.34
N VAL A 910 15.59 -13.23 -18.14
CA VAL A 910 16.50 -13.68 -17.08
C VAL A 910 15.86 -13.60 -15.71
N ARG A 911 14.94 -12.66 -15.45
CA ARG A 911 14.30 -12.55 -14.14
C ARG A 911 13.47 -13.78 -13.78
N ASN A 912 12.69 -14.29 -14.74
CA ASN A 912 11.85 -15.47 -14.52
C ASN A 912 12.60 -16.77 -14.81
N GLN A 913 13.62 -16.72 -15.65
CA GLN A 913 14.38 -17.89 -16.08
C GLN A 913 15.67 -18.11 -15.29
N VAL A 914 16.09 -17.19 -14.40
CA VAL A 914 17.40 -17.26 -13.71
C VAL A 914 17.64 -18.60 -13.01
N ALA A 915 16.56 -19.21 -12.49
CA ALA A 915 16.56 -20.52 -11.87
C ALA A 915 16.98 -21.66 -12.80
N ARG A 916 16.70 -21.52 -14.10
CA ARG A 916 16.88 -22.55 -15.14
C ARG A 916 18.16 -22.34 -15.94
N LEU A 917 18.72 -21.13 -15.88
CA LEU A 917 19.91 -20.77 -16.65
C LEU A 917 21.09 -21.69 -16.32
N PRO A 918 21.78 -22.24 -17.33
CA PRO A 918 22.97 -23.06 -17.11
C PRO A 918 24.11 -22.21 -16.55
N THR A 919 25.13 -22.85 -15.96
CA THR A 919 26.37 -22.16 -15.59
C THR A 919 27.10 -21.66 -16.83
N CYS A 920 27.67 -20.46 -16.77
CA CYS A 920 28.48 -19.94 -17.87
C CYS A 920 29.74 -20.78 -18.10
N GLY A 921 30.11 -20.96 -19.37
CA GLY A 921 31.43 -21.48 -19.74
C GLY A 921 32.54 -20.51 -19.35
N ALA A 922 33.79 -21.00 -19.22
CA ALA A 922 34.93 -20.25 -18.67
C ALA A 922 35.27 -18.91 -19.36
N LYS A 923 34.82 -18.71 -20.61
CA LYS A 923 35.01 -17.47 -21.39
C LYS A 923 33.72 -17.13 -22.14
N PRO A 924 32.72 -16.52 -21.47
CA PRO A 924 31.50 -16.13 -22.15
C PRO A 924 31.84 -15.09 -23.24
N LYS A 925 31.44 -15.35 -24.49
CA LYS A 925 31.76 -14.48 -25.63
C LYS A 925 31.00 -13.16 -25.49
N ALA A 926 31.74 -12.05 -25.40
CA ALA A 926 31.22 -10.67 -25.45
C ALA A 926 29.86 -10.47 -24.72
N ALA A 927 29.70 -11.13 -23.57
CA ALA A 927 28.41 -11.22 -22.90
C ALA A 927 28.21 -10.04 -21.96
N LEU A 928 27.02 -9.45 -22.01
CA LEU A 928 26.63 -8.37 -21.13
C LEU A 928 26.37 -8.93 -19.73
N ARG A 929 26.85 -8.24 -18.70
CA ARG A 929 26.71 -8.65 -17.30
C ARG A 929 25.52 -7.95 -16.65
N PHE A 930 24.69 -8.69 -15.94
CA PHE A 930 23.58 -8.17 -15.13
C PHE A 930 23.61 -8.79 -13.73
N LEU A 931 23.15 -8.04 -12.73
CA LEU A 931 22.86 -8.59 -11.41
C LEU A 931 21.34 -8.74 -11.26
N VAL A 932 20.87 -9.96 -11.06
CA VAL A 932 19.43 -10.27 -11.02
C VAL A 932 19.07 -10.77 -9.63
N THR A 933 18.08 -10.14 -9.00
CA THR A 933 17.64 -10.52 -7.65
C THR A 933 16.46 -11.49 -7.72
N ARG A 934 16.45 -12.46 -6.80
CA ARG A 934 15.33 -13.40 -6.62
C ARG A 934 15.09 -13.61 -5.12
N SER A 935 13.83 -13.59 -4.72
CA SER A 935 13.42 -13.76 -3.32
C SER A 935 13.37 -15.22 -2.87
N TYR A 936 13.24 -16.17 -3.80
CA TYR A 936 13.15 -17.58 -3.45
C TYR A 936 13.81 -18.49 -4.48
N ALA A 937 14.66 -19.39 -3.98
CA ALA A 937 15.17 -20.54 -4.72
C ALA A 937 15.43 -21.69 -3.73
N ARG A 938 15.81 -22.87 -4.24
CA ARG A 938 16.22 -24.01 -3.40
C ARG A 938 17.72 -24.23 -3.51
N GLY A 939 18.30 -24.69 -2.40
CA GLY A 939 19.71 -25.07 -2.33
C GLY A 939 19.92 -26.33 -1.51
N VAL A 940 21.06 -26.97 -1.71
CA VAL A 940 21.54 -28.10 -0.93
C VAL A 940 22.93 -27.76 -0.41
N MET A 941 23.08 -27.68 0.90
CA MET A 941 24.35 -27.33 1.57
C MET A 941 24.79 -28.52 2.43
N ASP A 942 25.94 -29.11 2.12
CA ASP A 942 26.47 -30.29 2.82
C ASP A 942 25.41 -31.42 2.92
N GLY A 943 24.65 -31.63 1.83
CA GLY A 943 23.59 -32.63 1.75
C GLY A 943 22.26 -32.25 2.43
N THR A 944 22.21 -31.11 3.13
CA THR A 944 20.97 -30.59 3.75
C THR A 944 20.22 -29.73 2.74
N SER A 945 18.92 -29.96 2.56
CA SER A 945 18.07 -29.11 1.71
C SER A 945 17.56 -27.88 2.46
N GLY A 946 17.38 -26.79 1.74
CA GLY A 946 16.83 -25.57 2.30
C GLY A 946 16.40 -24.55 1.25
N SER A 947 15.90 -23.43 1.77
CA SER A 947 15.46 -22.30 0.98
C SER A 947 16.54 -21.22 0.88
N LEU A 948 16.60 -20.59 -0.28
CA LEU A 948 17.40 -19.40 -0.55
C LEU A 948 16.48 -18.18 -0.41
N SER A 949 16.53 -17.51 0.75
CA SER A 949 15.57 -16.44 1.11
C SER A 949 15.87 -15.08 0.49
N ALA A 950 17.10 -14.90 0.00
CA ALA A 950 17.50 -13.76 -0.82
C ALA A 950 18.69 -14.21 -1.67
N SER A 951 18.58 -14.07 -3.00
CA SER A 951 19.64 -14.46 -3.92
C SER A 951 19.90 -13.35 -4.93
N ILE A 952 21.18 -13.10 -5.19
CA ILE A 952 21.67 -12.22 -6.26
C ILE A 952 22.45 -13.11 -7.23
N TYR A 953 21.99 -13.16 -8.46
CA TYR A 953 22.60 -13.92 -9.54
C TYR A 953 23.42 -12.98 -10.43
N ASP A 954 24.67 -13.35 -10.67
CA ASP A 954 25.51 -12.72 -11.69
C ASP A 954 25.22 -13.41 -13.02
N VAL A 955 24.53 -12.73 -13.94
CA VAL A 955 24.05 -13.30 -15.20
C VAL A 955 24.84 -12.71 -16.37
N ARG A 956 25.13 -13.56 -17.37
CA ARG A 956 25.71 -13.16 -18.66
C ARG A 956 24.66 -13.35 -19.75
N VAL A 957 24.46 -12.34 -20.59
CA VAL A 957 23.48 -12.34 -21.69
C VAL A 957 24.20 -12.08 -23.01
N THR A 958 23.95 -12.94 -24.01
CA THR A 958 24.48 -12.81 -25.38
C THR A 958 23.38 -13.14 -26.37
N GLY A 959 22.80 -12.12 -27.00
CA GLY A 959 21.66 -12.31 -27.90
C GLY A 959 20.47 -12.91 -27.17
N SER A 960 20.00 -14.07 -27.62
CA SER A 960 18.89 -14.85 -27.07
C SER A 960 19.32 -15.93 -26.07
N GLU A 961 20.61 -15.96 -25.69
CA GLU A 961 21.14 -16.89 -24.69
C GLU A 961 21.51 -16.16 -23.39
N ALA A 962 21.32 -16.83 -22.26
CA ALA A 962 21.76 -16.36 -20.96
C ALA A 962 22.35 -17.50 -20.11
N CYS A 963 23.29 -17.19 -19.24
CA CYS A 963 23.89 -18.14 -18.31
C CYS A 963 24.21 -17.49 -16.96
N THR A 964 24.33 -18.30 -15.92
CA THR A 964 24.67 -17.86 -14.56
C THR A 964 26.19 -17.96 -14.34
N ALA A 965 26.83 -16.83 -14.10
CA ALA A 965 28.25 -16.73 -13.76
C ALA A 965 28.52 -16.87 -12.26
N GLY A 966 27.57 -16.50 -11.40
CA GLY A 966 27.70 -16.63 -9.96
C GLY A 966 26.39 -16.43 -9.20
N VAL A 967 26.38 -16.80 -7.92
CA VAL A 967 25.24 -16.67 -7.00
C VAL A 967 25.73 -16.25 -5.62
N SER A 968 25.15 -15.19 -5.07
CA SER A 968 25.34 -14.76 -3.68
C SER A 968 24.00 -14.81 -2.97
N THR A 969 23.88 -15.53 -1.87
CA THR A 969 22.57 -15.83 -1.28
C THR A 969 22.60 -16.09 0.23
N LEU A 970 21.47 -15.82 0.88
CA LEU A 970 21.17 -16.29 2.24
C LEU A 970 20.46 -17.64 2.17
N TYR A 971 20.90 -18.59 3.01
CA TYR A 971 20.38 -19.94 3.06
C TYR A 971 19.72 -20.22 4.42
N ALA A 972 18.53 -20.81 4.37
CA ALA A 972 17.79 -21.27 5.53
C ALA A 972 17.49 -22.78 5.38
N PRO A 973 18.09 -23.67 6.20
CA PRO A 973 17.83 -25.10 6.11
C PRO A 973 16.36 -25.43 6.45
N ASP A 974 15.79 -26.42 5.76
CA ASP A 974 14.42 -26.86 6.01
C ASP A 974 14.32 -27.50 7.41
N ARG A 975 13.33 -27.08 8.21
CA ARG A 975 13.14 -27.57 9.58
C ARG A 975 12.99 -29.11 9.64
N SER A 976 12.37 -29.71 8.62
CA SER A 976 12.16 -31.16 8.49
C SER A 976 13.42 -31.95 8.12
N SER A 977 14.44 -31.29 7.58
CA SER A 977 15.70 -31.92 7.16
C SER A 977 16.74 -32.00 8.28
N ARG A 978 16.38 -31.57 9.50
CA ARG A 978 17.29 -31.62 10.64
C ARG A 978 17.61 -33.09 10.93
N PRO A 979 18.90 -33.51 10.88
CA PRO A 979 19.24 -34.87 11.25
C PRO A 979 18.77 -35.14 12.69
N PRO A 980 18.29 -36.36 12.99
CA PRO A 980 17.86 -36.71 14.34
C PRO A 980 18.98 -36.38 15.34
N PRO A 981 18.63 -35.96 16.58
CA PRO A 981 19.63 -35.64 17.58
C PRO A 981 20.61 -36.81 17.73
N PRO A 982 21.92 -36.55 17.82
CA PRO A 982 22.90 -37.62 17.92
C PRO A 982 22.60 -38.45 19.19
N PRO A 983 22.76 -39.79 19.14
CA PRO A 983 22.61 -40.61 20.33
C PRO A 983 23.56 -40.13 21.45
N PRO A 984 23.19 -40.30 22.73
CA PRO A 984 23.99 -39.84 23.86
C PRO A 984 25.41 -40.41 23.79
N VAL A 985 26.40 -39.54 23.95
CA VAL A 985 27.82 -39.89 23.79
C VAL A 985 28.25 -40.80 24.94
N VAL A 986 28.62 -42.04 24.61
CA VAL A 986 29.25 -42.97 25.56
C VAL A 986 30.62 -42.41 25.95
N ALA A 987 30.83 -42.20 27.25
CA ALA A 987 32.06 -41.65 27.80
C ALA A 987 33.29 -42.50 27.39
N GLY A 988 34.29 -41.87 26.79
CA GLY A 988 35.59 -42.50 26.49
C GLY A 988 36.11 -42.40 25.05
N LYS A 989 35.34 -41.85 24.10
CA LYS A 989 35.85 -41.56 22.75
C LYS A 989 36.40 -40.12 22.63
N PRO A 990 37.48 -39.90 21.87
CA PRO A 990 38.01 -38.56 21.61
C PRO A 990 36.90 -37.65 21.08
N ALA A 991 36.89 -36.39 21.54
CA ALA A 991 35.88 -35.41 21.16
C ALA A 991 35.75 -35.39 19.63
N PRO A 992 34.54 -35.54 19.07
CA PRO A 992 34.35 -35.47 17.64
C PRO A 992 34.93 -34.14 17.13
N PRO A 993 35.49 -34.11 15.90
CA PRO A 993 35.96 -32.86 15.32
C PRO A 993 34.87 -31.80 15.46
N LYS A 994 35.25 -30.59 15.89
CA LYS A 994 34.31 -29.47 16.11
C LYS A 994 33.34 -29.42 14.94
N LYS A 995 32.04 -29.64 15.22
CA LYS A 995 31.01 -29.61 14.19
C LYS A 995 31.12 -28.29 13.45
N LYS A 996 31.21 -28.36 12.12
CA LYS A 996 31.07 -27.18 11.26
C LYS A 996 29.74 -26.52 11.59
N GLY A 997 29.74 -25.23 11.89
CA GLY A 997 28.52 -24.45 12.10
C GLY A 997 27.62 -24.49 10.85
N PRO A 998 26.29 -24.29 10.97
CA PRO A 998 25.40 -24.25 9.82
C PRO A 998 25.83 -23.20 8.79
N ILE A 999 25.86 -23.61 7.52
CA ILE A 999 25.94 -22.67 6.40
C ILE A 999 24.61 -21.93 6.35
N THR A 1000 24.65 -20.59 6.43
CA THR A 1000 23.48 -19.69 6.41
C THR A 1000 23.62 -18.60 5.35
N PHE A 1001 24.76 -18.54 4.67
CA PHE A 1001 24.97 -17.76 3.45
C PHE A 1001 25.95 -18.49 2.54
N VAL A 1002 25.87 -18.21 1.23
CA VAL A 1002 26.79 -18.72 0.20
C VAL A 1002 27.10 -17.63 -0.82
N ARG A 1003 28.34 -17.59 -1.27
CA ARG A 1003 28.82 -16.83 -2.43
C ARG A 1003 29.54 -17.79 -3.36
N ALA A 1004 29.12 -17.89 -4.62
CA ALA A 1004 29.70 -18.78 -5.61
C ALA A 1004 29.99 -18.03 -6.90
N ASP A 1005 31.22 -18.13 -7.40
CA ASP A 1005 31.67 -17.70 -8.71
C ASP A 1005 32.03 -18.94 -9.53
N PHE A 1006 31.14 -19.29 -10.47
CA PHE A 1006 31.29 -20.46 -11.32
C PHE A 1006 32.36 -20.25 -12.41
N LEU A 1007 32.60 -19.01 -12.83
CA LEU A 1007 33.64 -18.70 -13.80
C LEU A 1007 35.03 -18.85 -13.16
N GLY A 1008 35.20 -18.31 -11.95
CA GLY A 1008 36.42 -18.42 -11.16
C GLY A 1008 36.60 -19.75 -10.44
N LYS A 1009 35.56 -20.61 -10.44
CA LYS A 1009 35.49 -21.88 -9.68
C LYS A 1009 35.83 -21.70 -8.20
N LYS A 1010 35.25 -20.67 -7.59
CA LYS A 1010 35.44 -20.31 -6.18
C LYS A 1010 34.09 -20.19 -5.52
N ALA A 1011 33.96 -20.73 -4.31
CA ALA A 1011 32.80 -20.46 -3.49
C ALA A 1011 33.17 -20.43 -2.02
N GLU A 1012 32.36 -19.74 -1.23
CA GLU A 1012 32.46 -19.69 0.21
C GLU A 1012 31.11 -19.51 0.89
N GLY A 1013 31.03 -19.86 2.17
CA GLY A 1013 29.81 -19.71 2.96
C GLY A 1013 30.05 -20.04 4.43
N GLY A 1014 29.06 -19.80 5.28
CA GLY A 1014 29.21 -20.02 6.72
C GLY A 1014 28.06 -19.46 7.55
N GLU A 1015 28.31 -19.24 8.84
CA GLU A 1015 27.35 -18.60 9.74
C GLU A 1015 27.28 -17.08 9.48
N ARG A 1016 26.11 -16.46 9.70
CA ARG A 1016 25.94 -15.00 9.69
C ARG A 1016 26.45 -14.38 11.00
N GLY A 1017 26.86 -13.12 10.94
CA GLY A 1017 27.27 -12.33 12.12
C GLY A 1017 28.75 -11.96 12.13
N LEU A 1018 29.21 -11.42 13.26
CA LEU A 1018 30.62 -11.03 13.41
C LEU A 1018 31.52 -12.28 13.40
N PRO A 1019 32.62 -12.25 12.63
CA PRO A 1019 33.47 -13.41 12.49
C PRO A 1019 34.18 -13.71 13.82
N ALA A 1020 33.83 -14.84 14.45
CA ALA A 1020 34.84 -15.58 15.21
C ALA A 1020 35.88 -16.14 14.22
N LYS A 1021 37.12 -16.37 14.68
CA LYS A 1021 38.08 -17.13 13.86
C LYS A 1021 37.42 -18.47 13.47
N ASP A 1022 37.44 -18.82 12.18
CA ASP A 1022 36.97 -20.09 11.60
C ASP A 1022 35.46 -20.24 11.25
N GLN A 1023 34.70 -19.15 11.04
CA GLN A 1023 33.27 -19.22 10.68
C GLN A 1023 32.91 -19.15 9.18
N VAL A 1024 33.90 -18.92 8.30
CA VAL A 1024 33.70 -18.94 6.84
C VAL A 1024 34.46 -20.13 6.26
N PHE A 1025 33.81 -20.87 5.37
CA PHE A 1025 34.33 -22.07 4.74
C PHE A 1025 34.48 -21.87 3.24
N LYS A 1026 35.55 -22.43 2.67
CA LYS A 1026 35.64 -22.70 1.23
C LYS A 1026 34.59 -23.74 0.87
N LEU A 1027 33.85 -23.47 -0.19
CA LEU A 1027 32.84 -24.36 -0.73
C LEU A 1027 33.22 -24.78 -2.16
N SER A 1028 32.75 -25.97 -2.56
CA SER A 1028 32.64 -26.39 -3.95
C SER A 1028 31.16 -26.40 -4.30
N CYS A 1029 30.75 -25.57 -5.28
CA CYS A 1029 29.35 -25.37 -5.63
C CYS A 1029 29.07 -25.65 -7.12
N THR A 1030 27.91 -26.22 -7.41
CA THR A 1030 27.36 -26.46 -8.76
C THR A 1030 25.89 -26.01 -8.85
N LEU A 1031 25.40 -25.82 -10.08
CA LEU A 1031 23.96 -25.65 -10.35
C LEU A 1031 23.43 -26.89 -11.06
N ASP A 1032 22.87 -27.80 -10.28
CA ASP A 1032 22.38 -29.08 -10.76
C ASP A 1032 20.92 -28.96 -11.19
N GLU A 1033 20.51 -29.69 -12.23
CA GLU A 1033 19.08 -29.78 -12.59
C GLU A 1033 18.32 -30.47 -11.46
N ARG A 1034 17.17 -29.90 -11.08
CA ARG A 1034 16.29 -30.50 -10.10
C ARG A 1034 15.75 -31.81 -10.68
N LYS A 1035 16.21 -32.91 -10.10
CA LYS A 1035 15.74 -34.27 -10.41
C LYS A 1035 14.32 -34.51 -9.94
#